data_AF-A0A952M7I0-F1
#
_entry.id   AF-A0A952M7I0-F1
#
_cell.length_a   1.000
_cell.length_b   1.000
_cell.length_c   1.000
_cell.angle_alpha   90.00
_cell.angle_beta   90.00
_cell.angle_gamma   90.00
#
_symmetry.space_group_name_H-M   'P 1'
#
loop_
_entity.id
_entity.type
_entity.pdbx_description
1 polymer ?
#
loop_
_entity_poly.entity_id
_entity_poly.type
_entity_poly.pdbx_seq_one_letter_code
_entity_poly.pdbx_strand_id
1 'polypeptide(L)'
;MSRAYPLTDLVKLVRAYGVLAGTSDMDRVIAGTLSREWIAKEVEHFIPLSSLSDALFRTSRGRDLLAAELFDDQNIDPEAVDPEKLDISSMGVDKLINSNRLPKLEPIIHQAVLVANMLLGVRLYGNHGQGNLGISHDLIVATMLQDSYGKPYRYSAFSSKDKEIVDDDYLKSWFGEVVSEQVKTLSNYLDSFENSVRQNEQAPEPPNPQMATAAASVYASRLRLVARAAGDQVISLMDEQQKQHLESRGVLCDDEFPERPYLQSAYDLSIAAFSLPGVDHYALREPIRNTLLMAVRDVLEDASKRERLSGRRGKAVHELHINLPVMEYFVAAEAPNSIECVHVASLEMMRSLEKGRRKGLSTMAAHAFRISAIAERVLGRALEPLIVTLALLHDVVEDGALRVTGYGHSLRKLQFRFGGPIAAMVSELTDSSVHTAGASKARLTYKQPHLLLPQAQYNVGRFTDMTVSATEVEQPYTLASMVIKLLDTVVSIEEGIRDPELMFDHWRHSGARIYWAERDRGSIIQPLIERMLIEIRNSVHDPEYDTRPHRVNSVRLDAGVALIETVLLYQDVYATQNLAILALEYGLNTAQRSILISLFFDRNVDDEQFADRVLHSLLDDKKLYESISRGVLPKIGYTTLYAKGATRESGRCEETLMAYRASALRRQEIRQELQIDTAEKLDALALRYEQVLRVFDSTMGKLDAEQADDQQIYAV
;
A
#
# COMPACT_ATOMS: atom_id res chain seq x y z
N MET A 1 -2.35 -25.55 4.09
CA MET A 1 -1.15 -26.30 4.56
C MET A 1 -0.68 -25.70 5.88
N SER A 2 -0.59 -26.49 6.95
CA SER A 2 -0.02 -26.03 8.22
C SER A 2 1.48 -25.74 8.04
N ARG A 3 1.91 -24.49 8.24
CA ARG A 3 3.30 -24.06 8.01
C ARG A 3 4.24 -24.53 9.13
N ALA A 4 5.51 -24.75 8.80
CA ALA A 4 6.53 -25.41 9.63
C ALA A 4 7.08 -24.58 10.83
N TYR A 5 6.42 -23.50 11.25
CA TYR A 5 6.89 -22.62 12.32
C TYR A 5 5.75 -22.09 13.21
N PRO A 6 6.02 -21.75 14.48
CA PRO A 6 4.97 -21.37 15.44
C PRO A 6 4.27 -20.06 15.05
N LEU A 7 2.97 -20.01 15.32
CA LEU A 7 2.12 -18.81 15.19
C LEU A 7 2.42 -17.83 16.34
N THR A 8 3.42 -16.97 16.15
CA THR A 8 3.72 -15.87 17.09
C THR A 8 2.72 -14.73 16.94
N ASP A 9 2.65 -13.84 17.93
CA ASP A 9 1.79 -12.65 17.90
C ASP A 9 2.12 -11.74 16.70
N LEU A 10 3.41 -11.59 16.36
CA LEU A 10 3.84 -10.85 15.18
C LEU A 10 3.34 -11.49 13.87
N VAL A 11 3.44 -12.83 13.76
CA VAL A 11 2.95 -13.57 12.58
C VAL A 11 1.45 -13.40 12.42
N LYS A 12 0.68 -13.49 13.51
CA LYS A 12 -0.77 -13.27 13.49
C LYS A 12 -1.10 -11.83 13.06
N LEU A 13 -0.43 -10.82 13.62
CA LEU A 13 -0.62 -9.42 13.25
C LEU A 13 -0.36 -9.18 11.75
N VAL A 14 0.77 -9.68 11.24
CA VAL A 14 1.15 -9.48 9.84
C VAL A 14 0.24 -10.24 8.87
N ARG A 15 -0.24 -11.42 9.25
CA ARG A 15 -1.28 -12.12 8.49
C ARG A 15 -2.58 -11.32 8.47
N ALA A 16 -2.94 -10.69 9.59
CA ALA A 16 -4.13 -9.84 9.65
C ALA A 16 -4.01 -8.65 8.70
N TYR A 17 -2.85 -8.00 8.61
CA TYR A 17 -2.57 -6.99 7.59
C TYR A 17 -2.80 -7.50 6.17
N GLY A 18 -2.33 -8.71 5.86
CA GLY A 18 -2.57 -9.35 4.56
C GLY A 18 -4.05 -9.57 4.27
N VAL A 19 -4.81 -10.10 5.24
CA VAL A 19 -6.27 -10.32 5.12
C VAL A 19 -7.00 -9.00 4.91
N LEU A 20 -6.67 -7.98 5.72
CA LEU A 20 -7.27 -6.66 5.66
C LEU A 20 -7.06 -5.96 4.32
N ALA A 21 -5.86 -6.07 3.75
CA ALA A 21 -5.64 -5.62 2.38
C ALA A 21 -6.60 -6.35 1.43
N GLY A 22 -6.72 -7.68 1.55
CA GLY A 22 -7.55 -8.52 0.68
C GLY A 22 -9.04 -8.27 0.74
N THR A 23 -9.56 -7.87 1.90
CA THR A 23 -11.00 -7.76 2.14
C THR A 23 -11.49 -6.32 2.17
N SER A 24 -10.69 -5.38 2.68
CA SER A 24 -11.15 -4.04 3.09
C SER A 24 -10.52 -2.88 2.30
N ASP A 25 -9.56 -3.12 1.42
CA ASP A 25 -8.90 -2.07 0.62
C ASP A 25 -9.87 -1.31 -0.31
N MET A 26 -10.92 -1.99 -0.78
CA MET A 26 -11.95 -1.42 -1.67
C MET A 26 -13.17 -0.90 -0.93
N ASP A 27 -13.24 -1.09 0.38
CA ASP A 27 -14.36 -0.63 1.20
C ASP A 27 -14.06 0.77 1.73
N ARG A 28 -15.01 1.67 1.59
CA ARG A 28 -14.94 3.03 2.14
C ARG A 28 -15.97 3.21 3.24
N VAL A 29 -15.64 4.06 4.20
CA VAL A 29 -16.64 4.55 5.17
C VAL A 29 -17.80 5.20 4.41
N ILE A 30 -19.04 4.98 4.87
CA ILE A 30 -20.30 5.42 4.24
C ILE A 30 -20.61 4.71 2.91
N ALA A 31 -19.69 4.70 1.95
CA ALA A 31 -19.96 4.18 0.61
C ALA A 31 -19.94 2.64 0.51
N GLY A 32 -19.28 1.92 1.44
CA GLY A 32 -19.08 0.47 1.34
C GLY A 32 -18.10 0.10 0.22
N THR A 33 -18.25 -1.09 -0.39
CA THR A 33 -17.36 -1.54 -1.49
C THR A 33 -17.51 -0.67 -2.73
N LEU A 34 -16.45 -0.01 -3.18
CA LEU A 34 -16.47 0.81 -4.39
C LEU A 34 -16.48 -0.01 -5.70
N SER A 35 -16.95 0.62 -6.78
CA SER A 35 -16.80 0.08 -8.15
C SER A 35 -15.37 0.29 -8.66
N ARG A 36 -14.94 -0.48 -9.68
CA ARG A 36 -13.58 -0.35 -10.25
C ARG A 36 -13.36 1.03 -10.90
N GLU A 37 -14.40 1.63 -11.47
CA GLU A 37 -14.36 2.94 -12.10
C GLU A 37 -14.11 4.05 -11.07
N TRP A 38 -14.83 4.01 -9.94
CA TRP A 38 -14.58 4.94 -8.83
C TRP A 38 -13.14 4.78 -8.34
N ILE A 39 -12.74 3.54 -8.10
CA ILE A 39 -11.40 3.21 -7.63
C ILE A 39 -10.32 3.79 -8.57
N ALA A 40 -10.51 3.71 -9.89
CA ALA A 40 -9.61 4.28 -10.89
C ALA A 40 -9.50 5.81 -10.79
N LYS A 41 -10.59 6.52 -10.48
CA LYS A 41 -10.57 7.98 -10.25
C LYS A 41 -9.76 8.38 -9.01
N GLU A 42 -9.65 7.51 -8.01
CA GLU A 42 -8.87 7.78 -6.81
C GLU A 42 -7.36 7.58 -6.99
N VAL A 43 -6.92 6.97 -8.10
CA VAL A 43 -5.49 6.78 -8.43
C VAL A 43 -4.80 8.13 -8.56
N GLU A 44 -3.59 8.21 -8.01
CA GLU A 44 -2.77 9.42 -8.02
C GLU A 44 -2.45 9.91 -9.43
N HIS A 45 -2.67 11.21 -9.65
CA HIS A 45 -2.24 11.94 -10.84
C HIS A 45 -2.14 13.44 -10.52
N PHE A 46 -1.43 14.17 -11.40
CA PHE A 46 -1.32 15.62 -11.28
C PHE A 46 -2.47 16.31 -12.03
N ILE A 47 -3.11 17.28 -11.38
CA ILE A 47 -4.21 18.08 -11.92
C ILE A 47 -3.93 19.58 -11.74
N PRO A 48 -4.30 20.43 -12.72
CA PRO A 48 -4.22 21.88 -12.54
C PRO A 48 -5.11 22.34 -11.39
N LEU A 49 -4.61 23.27 -10.57
CA LEU A 49 -5.38 23.89 -9.50
C LEU A 49 -6.66 24.56 -10.04
N SER A 50 -6.60 25.13 -11.24
CA SER A 50 -7.73 25.73 -11.95
C SER A 50 -8.85 24.76 -12.33
N SER A 51 -8.59 23.44 -12.33
CA SER A 51 -9.60 22.42 -12.66
C SER A 51 -10.49 22.02 -11.48
N LEU A 52 -10.17 22.49 -10.27
CA LEU A 52 -10.91 22.15 -9.06
C LEU A 52 -12.16 23.03 -8.90
N SER A 53 -13.17 22.50 -8.22
CA SER A 53 -14.41 23.20 -7.94
C SER A 53 -14.22 24.38 -6.98
N ASP A 54 -14.88 25.50 -7.24
CA ASP A 54 -14.95 26.65 -6.33
C ASP A 54 -15.47 26.29 -4.94
N ALA A 55 -16.36 25.28 -4.85
CA ALA A 55 -16.86 24.79 -3.58
C ALA A 55 -15.74 24.24 -2.69
N LEU A 56 -14.74 23.57 -3.28
CA LEU A 56 -13.57 23.08 -2.54
C LEU A 56 -12.83 24.25 -1.88
N PHE A 57 -12.57 25.32 -2.63
CA PHE A 57 -11.80 26.48 -2.15
C PHE A 57 -12.47 27.23 -1.01
N ARG A 58 -13.79 27.13 -0.87
CA ARG A 58 -14.53 27.72 0.25
C ARG A 58 -14.32 26.97 1.56
N THR A 59 -13.91 25.70 1.52
CA THR A 59 -13.61 24.88 2.71
C THR A 59 -12.24 25.23 3.32
N SER A 60 -12.06 24.97 4.61
CA SER A 60 -10.74 25.04 5.27
C SER A 60 -9.63 24.32 4.48
N ARG A 61 -9.91 23.14 3.92
CA ARG A 61 -8.92 22.36 3.17
C ARG A 61 -8.57 22.98 1.81
N GLY A 62 -9.55 23.56 1.13
CA GLY A 62 -9.30 24.28 -0.12
C GLY A 62 -8.49 25.55 0.12
N ARG A 63 -8.72 26.25 1.22
CA ARG A 63 -7.90 27.41 1.61
C ARG A 63 -6.48 27.00 2.00
N ASP A 64 -6.30 25.87 2.70
CA ASP A 64 -4.98 25.29 2.97
C ASP A 64 -4.22 25.03 1.66
N LEU A 65 -4.92 24.51 0.64
CA LEU A 65 -4.38 24.24 -0.67
C LEU A 65 -3.99 25.55 -1.40
N LEU A 66 -4.85 26.56 -1.42
CA LEU A 66 -4.55 27.86 -2.02
C LEU A 66 -3.37 28.54 -1.36
N ALA A 67 -3.32 28.56 -0.03
CA ALA A 67 -2.19 29.09 0.74
C ALA A 67 -0.88 28.40 0.35
N ALA A 68 -0.90 27.07 0.22
CA ALA A 68 0.29 26.29 -0.13
C ALA A 68 0.76 26.48 -1.58
N GLU A 69 -0.14 26.67 -2.54
CA GLU A 69 0.23 26.69 -3.97
C GLU A 69 0.44 28.09 -4.56
N LEU A 70 -0.35 29.07 -4.11
CA LEU A 70 -0.30 30.44 -4.62
C LEU A 70 0.61 31.35 -3.80
N PHE A 71 0.92 30.95 -2.57
CA PHE A 71 1.70 31.71 -1.62
C PHE A 71 2.77 30.84 -0.95
N ASP A 72 3.40 29.94 -1.71
CA ASP A 72 4.43 29.00 -1.24
C ASP A 72 5.61 29.66 -0.52
N ASP A 73 5.98 30.88 -0.93
CA ASP A 73 7.04 31.68 -0.30
C ASP A 73 6.58 32.49 0.93
N GLN A 74 5.29 32.43 1.29
CA GLN A 74 4.70 33.21 2.38
C GLN A 74 4.04 32.28 3.40
N ASN A 75 4.36 32.45 4.68
CA ASN A 75 3.68 31.72 5.76
C ASN A 75 2.31 32.36 6.07
N ILE A 76 1.37 32.22 5.14
CA ILE A 76 0.02 32.77 5.26
C ILE A 76 -0.85 31.81 6.08
N ASP A 77 -1.68 32.37 6.97
CA ASP A 77 -2.76 31.63 7.61
C ASP A 77 -3.83 31.29 6.56
N PRO A 78 -4.12 30.00 6.29
CA PRO A 78 -5.16 29.59 5.35
C PRO A 78 -6.52 30.24 5.62
N GLU A 79 -6.87 30.51 6.89
CA GLU A 79 -8.13 31.18 7.24
C GLU A 79 -8.22 32.62 6.72
N ALA A 80 -7.08 33.26 6.43
CA ALA A 80 -7.00 34.63 5.89
C ALA A 80 -7.09 34.67 4.35
N VAL A 81 -7.01 33.53 3.67
CA VAL A 81 -7.16 33.46 2.21
C VAL A 81 -8.63 33.62 1.85
N ASP A 82 -8.93 34.62 1.03
CA ASP A 82 -10.26 34.88 0.47
C ASP A 82 -10.31 34.42 -1.00
N PRO A 83 -10.89 33.23 -1.29
CA PRO A 83 -10.91 32.68 -2.65
C PRO A 83 -11.61 33.58 -3.66
N GLU A 84 -12.62 34.36 -3.24
CA GLU A 84 -13.42 35.20 -4.13
C GLU A 84 -12.63 36.41 -4.67
N LYS A 85 -11.50 36.74 -4.03
CA LYS A 85 -10.59 37.80 -4.46
C LYS A 85 -9.46 37.31 -5.35
N LEU A 86 -9.37 36.00 -5.61
CA LEU A 86 -8.31 35.39 -6.39
C LEU A 86 -8.84 34.99 -7.77
N ASP A 87 -8.09 35.31 -8.82
CA ASP A 87 -8.35 34.74 -10.16
C ASP A 87 -7.71 33.35 -10.25
N ILE A 88 -8.31 32.38 -9.55
CA ILE A 88 -7.81 31.00 -9.48
C ILE A 88 -7.81 30.35 -10.87
N SER A 89 -8.75 30.74 -11.73
CA SER A 89 -8.87 30.23 -13.11
C SER A 89 -7.60 30.51 -13.92
N SER A 90 -7.02 31.69 -13.77
CA SER A 90 -5.79 32.12 -14.43
C SER A 90 -4.54 31.68 -13.66
N MET A 91 -4.50 31.95 -12.35
CA MET A 91 -3.33 31.65 -11.50
C MET A 91 -3.07 30.15 -11.33
N GLY A 92 -4.10 29.32 -11.48
CA GLY A 92 -4.05 27.88 -11.24
C GLY A 92 -3.78 27.01 -12.46
N VAL A 93 -3.63 27.55 -13.67
CA VAL A 93 -3.40 26.77 -14.90
C VAL A 93 -2.08 26.01 -14.84
N ASP A 94 -1.01 26.69 -14.45
CA ASP A 94 0.34 26.12 -14.43
C ASP A 94 0.71 25.48 -13.07
N LYS A 95 -0.20 25.55 -12.08
CA LYS A 95 0.00 25.00 -10.74
C LYS A 95 -0.59 23.59 -10.66
N LEU A 96 0.25 22.59 -10.93
CA LEU A 96 -0.13 21.19 -10.83
C LEU A 96 -0.09 20.71 -9.38
N ILE A 97 -1.20 20.16 -8.90
CA ILE A 97 -1.31 19.55 -7.58
C ILE A 97 -1.50 18.04 -7.72
N ASN A 98 -1.11 17.31 -6.69
CA ASN A 98 -1.36 15.88 -6.59
C ASN A 98 -2.79 15.59 -6.13
N SER A 99 -3.51 14.71 -6.83
CA SER A 99 -4.89 14.33 -6.51
C SER A 99 -5.05 13.65 -5.13
N ASN A 100 -3.98 13.11 -4.54
CA ASN A 100 -3.98 12.58 -3.17
C ASN A 100 -4.20 13.66 -2.09
N ARG A 101 -4.08 14.95 -2.43
CA ARG A 101 -4.37 16.06 -1.50
C ARG A 101 -5.86 16.35 -1.36
N LEU A 102 -6.66 15.87 -2.29
CA LEU A 102 -8.11 16.10 -2.31
C LEU A 102 -8.83 15.27 -1.24
N PRO A 103 -9.96 15.76 -0.71
CA PRO A 103 -10.85 14.98 0.14
C PRO A 103 -11.27 13.66 -0.51
N LYS A 104 -11.18 12.56 0.24
CA LYS A 104 -11.63 11.22 -0.16
C LYS A 104 -12.27 10.55 1.06
N LEU A 105 -13.22 9.65 0.82
CA LEU A 105 -13.69 8.77 1.89
C LEU A 105 -12.52 7.86 2.30
N GLU A 106 -12.39 7.59 3.58
CA GLU A 106 -11.30 6.75 4.06
C GLU A 106 -11.60 5.26 3.87
N PRO A 107 -10.56 4.45 3.58
CA PRO A 107 -10.69 3.01 3.51
C PRO A 107 -10.96 2.41 4.90
N ILE A 108 -11.82 1.40 4.97
CA ILE A 108 -12.16 0.70 6.22
C ILE A 108 -10.93 0.04 6.88
N ILE A 109 -9.87 -0.22 6.11
CA ILE A 109 -8.59 -0.71 6.65
C ILE A 109 -8.02 0.17 7.77
N HIS A 110 -8.28 1.48 7.75
CA HIS A 110 -7.85 2.41 8.79
C HIS A 110 -8.60 2.22 10.11
N GLN A 111 -9.85 1.75 10.06
CA GLN A 111 -10.59 1.39 11.26
C GLN A 111 -9.85 0.31 12.05
N ALA A 112 -9.34 -0.72 11.38
CA ALA A 112 -8.60 -1.81 12.02
C ALA A 112 -7.29 -1.31 12.68
N VAL A 113 -6.58 -0.37 12.05
CA VAL A 113 -5.37 0.25 12.61
C VAL A 113 -5.68 1.01 13.90
N LEU A 114 -6.72 1.83 13.90
CA LEU A 114 -7.16 2.59 15.06
C LEU A 114 -7.57 1.67 16.21
N VAL A 115 -8.41 0.68 15.93
CA VAL A 115 -8.86 -0.31 16.91
C VAL A 115 -7.67 -1.01 17.56
N ALA A 116 -6.70 -1.46 16.76
CA ALA A 116 -5.53 -2.16 17.27
C ALA A 116 -4.71 -1.29 18.22
N ASN A 117 -4.51 -0.02 17.86
CA ASN A 117 -3.75 0.93 18.69
C ASN A 117 -4.50 1.36 19.95
N MET A 118 -5.83 1.51 19.89
CA MET A 118 -6.68 1.75 21.06
C MET A 118 -6.61 0.57 22.05
N LEU A 119 -6.76 -0.66 21.56
CA LEU A 119 -6.68 -1.86 22.39
C LEU A 119 -5.27 -2.09 22.94
N LEU A 120 -4.22 -1.80 22.16
CA LEU A 120 -2.85 -1.84 22.67
C LEU A 120 -2.65 -0.81 23.80
N GLY A 121 -3.26 0.37 23.69
CA GLY A 121 -3.25 1.38 24.75
C GLY A 121 -3.86 0.87 26.05
N VAL A 122 -5.00 0.18 25.97
CA VAL A 122 -5.63 -0.46 27.14
C VAL A 122 -4.76 -1.61 27.67
N ARG A 123 -4.15 -2.41 26.79
CA ARG A 123 -3.26 -3.50 27.20
C ARG A 123 -2.07 -2.98 28.02
N LEU A 124 -1.44 -1.90 27.58
CA LEU A 124 -0.22 -1.36 28.20
C LEU A 124 -0.52 -0.43 29.39
N TYR A 125 -1.58 0.37 29.31
CA TYR A 125 -1.82 1.50 30.22
C TYR A 125 -3.23 1.50 30.86
N GLY A 126 -4.08 0.53 30.52
CA GLY A 126 -5.37 0.33 31.18
C GLY A 126 -5.21 -0.07 32.64
N ASN A 127 -6.34 -0.28 33.32
CA ASN A 127 -6.38 -0.67 34.73
C ASN A 127 -5.53 0.26 35.62
N HIS A 128 -5.79 1.57 35.54
CA HIS A 128 -5.06 2.60 36.30
C HIS A 128 -3.55 2.63 36.04
N GLY A 129 -3.14 2.48 34.77
CA GLY A 129 -1.73 2.53 34.37
C GLY A 129 -0.93 1.26 34.65
N GLN A 130 -1.55 0.20 35.16
CA GLN A 130 -0.90 -1.09 35.40
C GLN A 130 -0.88 -2.00 34.16
N GLY A 131 -1.64 -1.64 33.13
CA GLY A 131 -1.90 -2.47 31.96
C GLY A 131 -3.00 -3.50 32.21
N ASN A 132 -3.78 -3.79 31.17
CA ASN A 132 -4.83 -4.80 31.19
C ASN A 132 -4.42 -6.00 30.33
N LEU A 133 -3.78 -6.99 30.95
CA LEU A 133 -3.30 -8.21 30.26
C LEU A 133 -4.43 -9.07 29.66
N GLY A 134 -5.69 -8.85 30.09
CA GLY A 134 -6.86 -9.51 29.49
C GLY A 134 -7.08 -9.10 28.03
N ILE A 135 -6.61 -7.92 27.62
CA ILE A 135 -6.54 -7.55 26.20
C ILE A 135 -5.33 -8.25 25.59
N SER A 136 -5.51 -9.46 25.06
CA SER A 136 -4.45 -10.24 24.40
C SER A 136 -4.18 -9.77 22.97
N HIS A 137 -3.02 -10.13 22.41
CA HIS A 137 -2.75 -9.91 20.98
C HIS A 137 -3.74 -10.68 20.08
N ASP A 138 -4.19 -11.85 20.51
CA ASP A 138 -5.24 -12.61 19.82
C ASP A 138 -6.53 -11.81 19.73
N LEU A 139 -6.94 -11.14 20.82
CA LEU A 139 -8.12 -10.29 20.81
C LEU A 139 -7.93 -9.05 19.92
N ILE A 140 -6.74 -8.44 19.95
CA ILE A 140 -6.41 -7.32 19.07
C ILE A 140 -6.57 -7.75 17.59
N VAL A 141 -5.95 -8.87 17.22
CA VAL A 141 -6.03 -9.42 15.86
C VAL A 141 -7.47 -9.79 15.49
N ALA A 142 -8.21 -10.43 16.40
CA ALA A 142 -9.61 -10.78 16.17
C ALA A 142 -10.48 -9.54 15.95
N THR A 143 -10.26 -8.48 16.73
CA THR A 143 -10.99 -7.21 16.60
C THR A 143 -10.65 -6.49 15.29
N MET A 144 -9.41 -6.58 14.82
CA MET A 144 -9.02 -6.09 13.49
C MET A 144 -9.76 -6.84 12.37
N LEU A 145 -9.93 -8.16 12.51
CA LEU A 145 -10.46 -9.03 11.47
C LEU A 145 -11.98 -9.16 11.44
N GLN A 146 -12.69 -8.65 12.45
CA GLN A 146 -14.14 -8.85 12.57
C GLN A 146 -14.92 -8.38 11.33
N ASP A 147 -14.60 -7.20 10.77
CA ASP A 147 -15.23 -6.67 9.55
C ASP A 147 -14.82 -7.43 8.27
N SER A 148 -13.86 -8.35 8.35
CA SER A 148 -13.43 -9.21 7.24
C SER A 148 -14.15 -10.55 7.21
N TYR A 149 -14.81 -10.96 8.30
CA TYR A 149 -15.50 -12.24 8.39
C TYR A 149 -16.64 -12.33 7.36
N GLY A 150 -16.69 -13.43 6.62
CA GLY A 150 -17.65 -13.65 5.52
C GLY A 150 -17.35 -12.87 4.23
N LYS A 151 -16.29 -12.05 4.18
CA LYS A 151 -15.91 -11.31 2.97
C LYS A 151 -14.99 -12.12 2.06
N PRO A 152 -15.06 -11.88 0.73
CA PRO A 152 -14.09 -12.45 -0.19
C PRO A 152 -12.72 -11.80 -0.01
N TYR A 153 -11.69 -12.63 0.11
CA TYR A 153 -10.28 -12.26 0.02
C TYR A 153 -9.91 -12.05 -1.45
N ARG A 154 -9.70 -10.79 -1.86
CA ARG A 154 -9.58 -10.37 -3.27
C ARG A 154 -8.14 -10.25 -3.77
N TYR A 155 -7.15 -10.47 -2.90
CA TYR A 155 -5.74 -10.49 -3.31
C TYR A 155 -5.32 -11.91 -3.69
N SER A 156 -5.78 -12.36 -4.86
CA SER A 156 -5.05 -13.37 -5.64
C SER A 156 -4.04 -12.63 -6.53
N ALA A 157 -2.80 -13.12 -6.55
CA ALA A 157 -1.70 -12.51 -7.30
C ALA A 157 -1.92 -12.52 -8.83
N PHE A 158 -2.89 -13.31 -9.32
CA PHE A 158 -3.07 -13.57 -10.75
C PHE A 158 -4.47 -13.25 -11.26
N SER A 159 -5.50 -13.19 -10.40
CA SER A 159 -6.88 -12.95 -10.82
C SER A 159 -7.69 -12.28 -9.72
N SER A 160 -8.37 -11.17 -10.03
CA SER A 160 -9.35 -10.54 -9.12
C SER A 160 -10.63 -11.38 -8.91
N LYS A 161 -10.77 -12.51 -9.62
CA LYS A 161 -11.92 -13.42 -9.55
C LYS A 161 -11.70 -14.63 -8.64
N ASP A 162 -10.46 -14.99 -8.33
CA ASP A 162 -10.16 -16.08 -7.39
C ASP A 162 -10.40 -15.54 -5.97
N LYS A 163 -11.52 -15.92 -5.37
CA LYS A 163 -11.97 -15.38 -4.08
C LYS A 163 -12.13 -16.53 -3.08
N GLU A 164 -11.20 -16.63 -2.15
CA GLU A 164 -11.39 -17.41 -0.92
C GLU A 164 -12.26 -16.58 0.03
N ILE A 165 -13.19 -17.20 0.75
CA ILE A 165 -13.99 -16.50 1.76
C ILE A 165 -13.27 -16.57 3.09
N VAL A 166 -13.22 -15.46 3.83
CA VAL A 166 -12.70 -15.44 5.20
C VAL A 166 -13.76 -15.99 6.14
N ASP A 167 -13.82 -17.31 6.26
CA ASP A 167 -14.74 -18.05 7.13
C ASP A 167 -14.02 -18.68 8.35
N ASP A 168 -14.74 -19.48 9.13
CA ASP A 168 -14.21 -20.16 10.31
C ASP A 168 -13.01 -21.07 9.95
N ASP A 169 -13.08 -21.82 8.85
CA ASP A 169 -12.01 -22.73 8.44
C ASP A 169 -10.76 -21.97 8.00
N TYR A 170 -10.95 -20.87 7.26
CA TYR A 170 -9.88 -19.95 6.90
C TYR A 170 -9.20 -19.42 8.17
N LEU A 171 -9.96 -18.85 9.10
CA LEU A 171 -9.40 -18.23 10.31
C LEU A 171 -8.69 -19.25 11.20
N LYS A 172 -9.26 -20.44 11.39
CA LYS A 172 -8.61 -21.53 12.12
C LYS A 172 -7.30 -21.94 11.48
N SER A 173 -7.26 -22.10 10.16
CA SER A 173 -6.04 -22.49 9.43
C SER A 173 -4.95 -21.42 9.51
N TRP A 174 -5.32 -20.14 9.48
CA TRP A 174 -4.36 -19.03 9.38
C TRP A 174 -3.94 -18.43 10.72
N PHE A 175 -4.81 -18.47 11.73
CA PHE A 175 -4.61 -17.78 13.01
C PHE A 175 -4.76 -18.70 14.25
N GLY A 176 -5.33 -19.89 14.07
CA GLY A 176 -5.64 -20.84 15.14
C GLY A 176 -7.03 -20.64 15.75
N GLU A 177 -7.43 -21.59 16.60
CA GLU A 177 -8.78 -21.67 17.16
C GLU A 177 -9.18 -20.41 17.95
N VAL A 178 -8.29 -19.90 18.81
CA VAL A 178 -8.58 -18.77 19.70
C VAL A 178 -8.98 -17.51 18.92
N VAL A 179 -8.21 -17.15 17.89
CA VAL A 179 -8.53 -15.97 17.06
C VAL A 179 -9.83 -16.21 16.29
N SER A 180 -10.03 -17.40 15.72
CA SER A 180 -11.26 -17.73 14.99
C SER A 180 -12.51 -17.60 15.86
N GLU A 181 -12.49 -18.16 17.07
CA GLU A 181 -13.62 -18.07 18.01
C GLU A 181 -13.89 -16.63 18.42
N GLN A 182 -12.84 -15.84 18.67
CA GLN A 182 -12.97 -14.44 19.04
C GLN A 182 -13.52 -13.58 17.90
N VAL A 183 -13.07 -13.79 16.65
CA VAL A 183 -13.61 -13.07 15.48
C VAL A 183 -15.10 -13.33 15.35
N LYS A 184 -15.51 -14.61 15.38
CA LYS A 184 -16.91 -15.00 15.25
C LYS A 184 -17.77 -14.43 16.39
N THR A 185 -17.29 -14.57 17.62
CA THR A 185 -17.99 -14.06 18.82
C THR A 185 -18.19 -12.55 18.73
N LEU A 186 -17.13 -11.82 18.36
CA LEU A 186 -17.18 -10.37 18.26
C LEU A 186 -18.07 -9.92 17.10
N SER A 187 -17.96 -10.52 15.92
CA SER A 187 -18.82 -10.21 14.76
C SER A 187 -20.31 -10.37 15.13
N ASN A 188 -20.68 -11.52 15.71
CA ASN A 188 -22.07 -11.78 16.12
C ASN A 188 -22.55 -10.79 17.20
N TYR A 189 -21.67 -10.44 18.15
CA TYR A 189 -21.99 -9.48 19.19
C TYR A 189 -22.22 -8.07 18.63
N LEU A 190 -21.33 -7.60 17.75
CA LEU A 190 -21.43 -6.29 17.11
C LEU A 190 -22.69 -6.17 16.26
N ASP A 191 -23.05 -7.21 15.49
CA ASP A 191 -24.29 -7.22 14.73
C ASP A 191 -25.53 -7.11 15.63
N SER A 192 -25.56 -7.88 16.72
CA SER A 192 -26.66 -7.85 17.69
C SER A 192 -26.73 -6.49 18.40
N PHE A 193 -25.58 -5.96 18.81
CA PHE A 193 -25.46 -4.67 19.46
C PHE A 193 -25.93 -3.52 18.56
N GLU A 194 -25.47 -3.48 17.30
CA GLU A 194 -25.84 -2.44 16.33
C GLU A 194 -27.35 -2.45 16.06
N ASN A 195 -27.94 -3.64 15.93
CA ASN A 195 -29.38 -3.80 15.74
C ASN A 195 -30.18 -3.30 16.96
N SER A 196 -29.80 -3.68 18.18
CA SER A 196 -30.48 -3.23 19.40
C SER A 196 -30.41 -1.71 19.56
N VAL A 197 -29.23 -1.10 19.36
CA VAL A 197 -29.09 0.36 19.47
C VAL A 197 -29.93 1.08 18.41
N ARG A 198 -29.93 0.60 17.15
CA ARG A 198 -30.75 1.19 16.08
C ARG A 198 -32.25 1.09 16.35
N GLN A 199 -32.69 0.03 17.02
CA GLN A 199 -34.09 -0.18 17.39
C GLN A 199 -34.47 0.52 18.71
N ASN A 200 -33.54 1.27 19.33
CA ASN A 200 -33.69 1.84 20.67
C ASN A 200 -34.03 0.80 21.75
N GLU A 201 -33.53 -0.43 21.58
CA GLU A 201 -33.64 -1.52 22.53
C GLU A 201 -32.44 -1.53 23.50
N GLN A 202 -32.57 -2.30 24.59
CA GLN A 202 -31.46 -2.50 25.50
C GLN A 202 -30.34 -3.29 24.81
N ALA A 203 -29.13 -2.72 24.78
CA ALA A 203 -27.98 -3.40 24.21
C ALA A 203 -27.68 -4.72 24.95
N PRO A 204 -27.31 -5.80 24.22
CA PRO A 204 -26.99 -7.07 24.83
C PRO A 204 -25.76 -6.95 25.73
N GLU A 205 -25.76 -7.70 26.84
CA GLU A 205 -24.59 -7.76 27.72
C GLU A 205 -23.38 -8.32 26.95
N PRO A 206 -22.20 -7.70 27.09
CA PRO A 206 -20.99 -8.19 26.44
C PRO A 206 -20.57 -9.53 27.07
N PRO A 207 -20.01 -10.48 26.30
CA PRO A 207 -19.58 -11.77 26.83
C PRO A 207 -18.57 -11.66 27.97
N ASN A 208 -17.74 -10.60 27.96
CA ASN A 208 -16.79 -10.25 29.01
C ASN A 208 -16.35 -8.77 28.87
N PRO A 209 -15.67 -8.19 29.89
CA PRO A 209 -15.19 -6.81 29.84
C PRO A 209 -14.25 -6.49 28.66
N GLN A 210 -13.47 -7.47 28.23
CA GLN A 210 -12.53 -7.31 27.11
C GLN A 210 -13.28 -7.14 25.79
N MET A 211 -14.36 -7.89 25.56
CA MET A 211 -15.25 -7.73 24.41
C MET A 211 -16.01 -6.41 24.43
N ALA A 212 -16.39 -5.91 25.62
CA ALA A 212 -16.96 -4.57 25.76
C ALA A 212 -15.98 -3.48 25.29
N THR A 213 -14.72 -3.59 25.71
CA THR A 213 -13.64 -2.68 25.31
C THR A 213 -13.34 -2.77 23.81
N ALA A 214 -13.37 -3.98 23.25
CA ALA A 214 -13.23 -4.21 21.81
C ALA A 214 -14.36 -3.53 21.01
N ALA A 215 -15.62 -3.72 21.43
CA ALA A 215 -16.76 -3.08 20.80
C ALA A 215 -16.69 -1.55 20.86
N ALA A 216 -16.35 -0.97 22.02
CA ALA A 216 -16.14 0.47 22.16
C ALA A 216 -15.05 0.99 21.22
N SER A 217 -13.94 0.25 21.06
CA SER A 217 -12.85 0.61 20.14
C SER A 217 -13.29 0.57 18.67
N VAL A 218 -14.10 -0.42 18.28
CA VAL A 218 -14.64 -0.54 16.92
C VAL A 218 -15.53 0.65 16.57
N TYR A 219 -16.50 0.98 17.42
CA TYR A 219 -17.42 2.09 17.14
C TYR A 219 -16.72 3.45 17.23
N ALA A 220 -15.77 3.65 18.16
CA ALA A 220 -14.95 4.86 18.20
C ALA A 220 -14.13 5.04 16.90
N SER A 221 -13.55 3.96 16.39
CA SER A 221 -12.78 3.99 15.15
C SER A 221 -13.66 4.28 13.93
N ARG A 222 -14.86 3.66 13.85
CA ARG A 222 -15.83 3.95 12.79
C ARG A 222 -16.30 5.41 12.85
N LEU A 223 -16.59 5.92 14.05
CA LEU A 223 -16.95 7.32 14.25
C LEU A 223 -15.85 8.28 13.81
N ARG A 224 -14.57 7.97 14.08
CA ARG A 224 -13.42 8.77 13.61
C ARG A 224 -13.42 8.90 12.09
N LEU A 225 -13.58 7.79 11.35
CA LEU A 225 -13.61 7.81 9.89
C LEU A 225 -14.79 8.65 9.35
N VAL A 226 -15.99 8.50 9.94
CA VAL A 226 -17.16 9.29 9.54
C VAL A 226 -16.98 10.78 9.88
N ALA A 227 -16.42 11.09 11.05
CA ALA A 227 -16.13 12.46 11.47
C ALA A 227 -15.14 13.14 10.52
N ARG A 228 -14.20 12.39 9.94
CA ARG A 228 -13.30 12.90 8.91
C ARG A 228 -14.03 13.21 7.61
N ALA A 229 -14.86 12.29 7.12
CA ALA A 229 -15.67 12.52 5.91
C ALA A 229 -16.56 13.77 6.08
N ALA A 230 -17.19 13.90 7.26
CA ALA A 230 -17.93 15.09 7.63
C ALA A 230 -17.03 16.33 7.62
N GLY A 231 -15.94 16.37 8.39
CA GLY A 231 -15.08 17.56 8.47
C GLY A 231 -14.51 18.04 7.13
N ASP A 232 -14.14 17.10 6.25
CA ASP A 232 -13.57 17.40 4.93
C ASP A 232 -14.64 17.67 3.85
N GLN A 233 -15.93 17.57 4.18
CA GLN A 233 -17.05 17.79 3.26
C GLN A 233 -17.03 16.90 2.02
N VAL A 234 -16.62 15.63 2.20
CA VAL A 234 -16.28 14.75 1.09
C VAL A 234 -17.45 14.55 0.14
N ILE A 235 -18.65 14.22 0.62
CA ILE A 235 -19.80 13.90 -0.25
C ILE A 235 -20.23 15.14 -1.04
N SER A 236 -20.25 16.30 -0.41
CA SER A 236 -20.59 17.58 -1.05
C SER A 236 -19.62 17.96 -2.18
N LEU A 237 -18.40 17.41 -2.17
CA LEU A 237 -17.34 17.68 -3.15
C LEU A 237 -17.18 16.58 -4.21
N MET A 238 -17.99 15.52 -4.17
CA MET A 238 -17.95 14.44 -5.15
C MET A 238 -18.50 14.87 -6.51
N ASP A 239 -18.04 14.20 -7.56
CA ASP A 239 -18.62 14.34 -8.90
C ASP A 239 -19.99 13.63 -9.01
N GLU A 240 -20.75 13.95 -10.06
CA GLU A 240 -22.09 13.43 -10.27
C GLU A 240 -22.14 11.90 -10.38
N GLN A 241 -21.10 11.27 -10.95
CA GLN A 241 -21.06 9.81 -11.06
C GLN A 241 -20.86 9.15 -9.68
N GLN A 242 -20.00 9.74 -8.83
CA GLN A 242 -19.79 9.29 -7.46
C GLN A 242 -21.07 9.48 -6.62
N LYS A 243 -21.76 10.63 -6.76
CA LYS A 243 -23.04 10.87 -6.10
C LYS A 243 -24.11 9.87 -6.52
N GLN A 244 -24.28 9.61 -7.82
CA GLN A 244 -25.20 8.59 -8.32
C GLN A 244 -24.91 7.20 -7.73
N HIS A 245 -23.63 6.85 -7.60
CA HIS A 245 -23.25 5.59 -6.94
C HIS A 245 -23.62 5.58 -5.46
N LEU A 246 -23.45 6.68 -4.73
CA LEU A 246 -23.90 6.82 -3.34
C LEU A 246 -25.43 6.76 -3.19
N GLU A 247 -26.17 7.45 -4.05
CA GLU A 247 -27.63 7.45 -4.07
C GLU A 247 -28.20 6.05 -4.33
N SER A 248 -27.57 5.28 -5.23
CA SER A 248 -27.91 3.87 -5.46
C SER A 248 -27.79 2.99 -4.21
N ARG A 249 -27.09 3.48 -3.17
CA ARG A 249 -26.91 2.84 -1.86
C ARG A 249 -27.71 3.52 -0.75
N GLY A 250 -28.63 4.41 -1.11
CA GLY A 250 -29.51 5.10 -0.16
C GLY A 250 -28.85 6.27 0.57
N VAL A 251 -27.76 6.83 0.03
CA VAL A 251 -27.12 8.02 0.58
C VAL A 251 -27.74 9.26 -0.06
N LEU A 252 -28.27 10.16 0.75
CA LEU A 252 -28.81 11.44 0.29
C LEU A 252 -27.67 12.44 0.08
N CYS A 253 -27.36 12.76 -1.18
CA CYS A 253 -26.19 13.59 -1.54
C CYS A 253 -26.50 15.09 -1.65
N ASP A 254 -27.76 15.47 -1.86
CA ASP A 254 -28.19 16.86 -2.15
C ASP A 254 -28.44 17.72 -0.89
N ASP A 255 -28.23 17.18 0.31
CA ASP A 255 -28.34 17.94 1.57
C ASP A 255 -27.14 18.89 1.72
N GLU A 256 -27.31 19.97 2.50
CA GLU A 256 -26.21 20.87 2.88
C GLU A 256 -25.19 20.13 3.78
N PHE A 257 -25.66 19.13 4.53
CA PHE A 257 -24.81 18.28 5.36
C PHE A 257 -25.13 16.78 5.18
N PRO A 258 -24.74 16.18 4.04
CA PRO A 258 -25.14 14.83 3.67
C PRO A 258 -24.53 13.73 4.56
N GLU A 259 -23.40 13.98 5.21
CA GLU A 259 -22.76 13.05 6.15
C GLU A 259 -23.42 13.03 7.54
N ARG A 260 -24.30 14.00 7.86
CA ARG A 260 -24.90 14.16 9.19
C ARG A 260 -25.62 12.90 9.71
N PRO A 261 -26.46 12.19 8.92
CA PRO A 261 -27.14 11.00 9.42
C PRO A 261 -26.17 9.88 9.81
N TYR A 262 -25.10 9.71 9.04
CA TYR A 262 -24.05 8.72 9.31
C TYR A 262 -23.23 9.12 10.55
N LEU A 263 -22.93 10.42 10.70
CA LEU A 263 -22.23 10.95 11.86
C LEU A 263 -23.02 10.74 13.15
N GLN A 264 -24.33 11.03 13.11
CA GLN A 264 -25.25 10.81 14.22
C GLN A 264 -25.32 9.32 14.58
N SER A 265 -25.55 8.44 13.60
CA SER A 265 -25.64 6.99 13.84
C SER A 265 -24.35 6.43 14.45
N ALA A 266 -23.18 6.82 13.93
CA ALA A 266 -21.90 6.39 14.48
C ALA A 266 -21.64 6.96 15.89
N TYR A 267 -22.11 8.17 16.17
CA TYR A 267 -22.02 8.79 17.49
C TYR A 267 -22.87 8.04 18.52
N ASP A 268 -24.13 7.74 18.19
CA ASP A 268 -25.05 7.04 19.09
C ASP A 268 -24.55 5.64 19.41
N LEU A 269 -24.08 4.90 18.41
CA LEU A 269 -23.43 3.59 18.59
C LEU A 269 -22.20 3.69 19.50
N SER A 270 -21.37 4.71 19.31
CA SER A 270 -20.19 4.92 20.15
C SER A 270 -20.56 5.21 21.60
N ILE A 271 -21.53 6.10 21.84
CA ILE A 271 -22.02 6.43 23.19
C ILE A 271 -22.60 5.20 23.89
N ALA A 272 -23.41 4.41 23.19
CA ALA A 272 -23.94 3.17 23.71
C ALA A 272 -22.81 2.19 24.06
N ALA A 273 -21.80 2.06 23.21
CA ALA A 273 -20.69 1.12 23.41
C ALA A 273 -19.81 1.54 24.61
N PHE A 274 -19.55 2.84 24.77
CA PHE A 274 -18.83 3.38 25.94
C PHE A 274 -19.61 3.27 27.26
N SER A 275 -20.91 2.98 27.19
CA SER A 275 -21.76 2.75 28.36
C SER A 275 -21.80 1.28 28.78
N LEU A 276 -21.21 0.38 28.00
CA LEU A 276 -21.12 -1.05 28.35
C LEU A 276 -20.29 -1.25 29.63
N PRO A 277 -20.69 -2.21 30.49
CA PRO A 277 -19.92 -2.53 31.69
C PRO A 277 -18.56 -3.13 31.32
N GLY A 278 -17.50 -2.65 31.99
CA GLY A 278 -16.14 -3.18 31.83
C GLY A 278 -15.27 -2.48 30.79
N VAL A 279 -15.77 -1.46 30.09
CA VAL A 279 -14.94 -0.61 29.21
C VAL A 279 -13.94 0.18 30.05
N ASP A 280 -12.65 0.11 29.69
CA ASP A 280 -11.59 0.83 30.40
C ASP A 280 -11.80 2.35 30.36
N HIS A 281 -11.84 2.97 31.54
CA HIS A 281 -12.12 4.40 31.65
C HIS A 281 -10.94 5.27 31.20
N TYR A 282 -9.74 4.99 31.70
CA TYR A 282 -8.59 5.89 31.60
C TYR A 282 -7.83 5.71 30.29
N ALA A 283 -7.65 4.47 29.83
CA ALA A 283 -6.89 4.19 28.62
C ALA A 283 -7.73 4.23 27.34
N LEU A 284 -9.06 4.30 27.45
CA LEU A 284 -9.95 4.37 26.28
C LEU A 284 -11.01 5.45 26.43
N ARG A 285 -11.94 5.33 27.38
CA ARG A 285 -13.13 6.20 27.41
C ARG A 285 -12.79 7.69 27.53
N GLU A 286 -11.92 8.07 28.44
CA GLU A 286 -11.56 9.46 28.70
C GLU A 286 -10.84 10.12 27.50
N PRO A 287 -9.76 9.53 26.93
CA PRO A 287 -9.11 10.07 25.74
C PRO A 287 -10.08 10.26 24.56
N ILE A 288 -10.93 9.25 24.28
CA ILE A 288 -11.89 9.30 23.16
C ILE A 288 -13.01 10.31 23.43
N ARG A 289 -13.45 10.45 24.69
CA ARG A 289 -14.46 11.45 25.07
C ARG A 289 -13.96 12.86 24.82
N ASN A 290 -12.74 13.16 25.29
CA ASN A 290 -12.19 14.52 25.29
C ASN A 290 -11.82 15.00 23.88
N THR A 291 -11.52 14.08 22.96
CA THR A 291 -11.11 14.39 21.59
C THR A 291 -12.25 14.20 20.57
N LEU A 292 -12.79 12.99 20.47
CA LEU A 292 -13.72 12.59 19.42
C LEU A 292 -15.18 12.87 19.78
N LEU A 293 -15.68 12.32 20.90
CA LEU A 293 -17.12 12.38 21.20
C LEU A 293 -17.60 13.82 21.44
N MET A 294 -16.83 14.61 22.19
CA MET A 294 -17.19 16.02 22.42
C MET A 294 -17.19 16.83 21.12
N ALA A 295 -16.18 16.65 20.26
CA ALA A 295 -16.11 17.37 19.00
C ALA A 295 -17.26 17.01 18.05
N VAL A 296 -17.61 15.73 17.96
CA VAL A 296 -18.74 15.27 17.15
C VAL A 296 -20.07 15.81 17.70
N ARG A 297 -20.30 15.73 19.01
CA ARG A 297 -21.51 16.26 19.64
C ARG A 297 -21.70 17.74 19.32
N ASP A 298 -20.64 18.54 19.46
CA ASP A 298 -20.70 19.97 19.17
C ASP A 298 -21.12 20.27 17.72
N VAL A 299 -20.75 19.42 16.76
CA VAL A 299 -21.15 19.53 15.34
C VAL A 299 -22.57 19.04 15.09
N LEU A 300 -23.00 17.98 15.77
CA LEU A 300 -24.38 17.51 15.70
C LEU A 300 -25.34 18.55 16.28
N GLU A 301 -24.93 19.28 17.32
CA GLU A 301 -25.67 20.41 17.89
C GLU A 301 -25.60 21.67 17.01
N ASP A 302 -24.45 21.92 16.36
CA ASP A 302 -24.22 23.10 15.52
C ASP A 302 -23.40 22.76 14.26
N ALA A 303 -24.09 22.63 13.13
CA ALA A 303 -23.51 22.23 11.85
C ALA A 303 -22.43 23.21 11.34
N SER A 304 -22.45 24.48 11.76
CA SER A 304 -21.43 25.46 11.36
C SER A 304 -20.03 25.12 11.88
N LYS A 305 -19.94 24.25 12.90
CA LYS A 305 -18.67 23.81 13.50
C LYS A 305 -18.03 22.63 12.78
N ARG A 306 -18.60 22.17 11.66
CA ARG A 306 -18.16 20.99 10.90
C ARG A 306 -16.65 20.95 10.64
N GLU A 307 -16.05 22.09 10.33
CA GLU A 307 -14.61 22.21 10.07
C GLU A 307 -13.72 21.90 11.29
N ARG A 308 -14.27 21.85 12.51
CA ARG A 308 -13.53 21.46 13.73
C ARG A 308 -13.27 19.96 13.86
N LEU A 309 -13.87 19.14 13.01
CA LEU A 309 -13.65 17.70 13.02
C LEU A 309 -12.31 17.32 12.38
N SER A 310 -11.88 18.04 11.35
CA SER A 310 -10.65 17.75 10.58
C SER A 310 -9.75 18.99 10.43
N GLY A 311 -8.66 18.88 9.67
CA GLY A 311 -7.70 19.97 9.47
C GLY A 311 -6.70 20.17 10.61
N ARG A 312 -5.92 21.27 10.54
CA ARG A 312 -4.82 21.59 11.50
C ARG A 312 -5.28 21.74 12.95
N ARG A 313 -6.53 22.16 13.16
CA ARG A 313 -7.16 22.32 14.49
C ARG A 313 -8.24 21.26 14.75
N GLY A 314 -8.28 20.19 13.95
CA GLY A 314 -9.32 19.17 13.98
C GLY A 314 -9.19 18.25 15.18
N LYS A 315 -10.10 18.35 16.14
CA LYS A 315 -10.06 17.57 17.39
C LYS A 315 -10.38 16.09 17.19
N ALA A 316 -11.38 15.81 16.36
CA ALA A 316 -11.88 14.46 16.14
C ALA A 316 -10.89 13.57 15.37
N VAL A 317 -10.03 14.18 14.56
CA VAL A 317 -9.13 13.43 13.67
C VAL A 317 -7.66 13.67 14.00
N HIS A 318 -7.17 14.91 14.09
CA HIS A 318 -5.74 15.11 14.33
C HIS A 318 -5.33 14.81 15.78
N GLU A 319 -6.04 15.40 16.75
CA GLU A 319 -5.72 15.25 18.18
C GLU A 319 -5.94 13.83 18.69
N LEU A 320 -6.96 13.13 18.17
CA LEU A 320 -7.27 11.76 18.57
C LEU A 320 -6.04 10.84 18.49
N HIS A 321 -5.33 10.80 17.35
CA HIS A 321 -4.18 9.89 17.20
C HIS A 321 -3.07 10.21 18.19
N ILE A 322 -2.81 11.50 18.42
CA ILE A 322 -1.71 11.97 19.28
C ILE A 322 -2.02 11.66 20.75
N ASN A 323 -3.29 11.70 21.13
CA ASN A 323 -3.77 11.50 22.49
C ASN A 323 -4.14 10.04 22.81
N LEU A 324 -3.90 9.09 21.88
CA LEU A 324 -3.98 7.67 22.23
C LEU A 324 -2.83 7.33 23.20
N PRO A 325 -3.06 6.55 24.27
CA PRO A 325 -2.02 6.24 25.26
C PRO A 325 -0.74 5.66 24.66
N VAL A 326 -0.85 4.84 23.61
CA VAL A 326 0.32 4.30 22.89
C VAL A 326 1.15 5.39 22.21
N MET A 327 0.52 6.45 21.71
CA MET A 327 1.24 7.56 21.07
C MET A 327 1.80 8.54 22.09
N GLU A 328 1.19 8.65 23.27
CA GLU A 328 1.64 9.56 24.31
C GLU A 328 2.79 8.96 25.14
N TYR A 329 2.69 7.67 25.50
CA TYR A 329 3.55 7.08 26.53
C TYR A 329 4.56 6.04 26.01
N PHE A 330 4.34 5.42 24.85
CA PHE A 330 5.28 4.40 24.33
C PHE A 330 6.45 5.05 23.57
N VAL A 331 7.67 4.75 24.00
CA VAL A 331 8.91 5.29 23.41
C VAL A 331 9.49 4.28 22.42
N ALA A 332 9.06 4.37 21.15
CA ALA A 332 9.46 3.41 20.11
C ALA A 332 10.97 3.35 19.87
N ALA A 333 11.69 4.47 20.08
CA ALA A 333 13.15 4.53 19.96
C ALA A 333 13.90 3.64 20.98
N GLU A 334 13.30 3.34 22.13
CA GLU A 334 13.87 2.48 23.16
C GLU A 334 13.58 0.98 22.94
N ALA A 335 12.53 0.68 22.16
CA ALA A 335 12.12 -0.68 21.83
C ALA A 335 11.84 -0.85 20.32
N PRO A 336 12.82 -0.58 19.44
CA PRO A 336 12.60 -0.53 17.98
C PRO A 336 12.25 -1.89 17.37
N ASN A 337 12.59 -3.00 18.04
CA ASN A 337 12.31 -4.37 17.60
C ASN A 337 11.21 -5.03 18.43
N SER A 338 10.10 -4.32 18.64
CA SER A 338 8.93 -4.77 19.42
C SER A 338 7.65 -4.74 18.58
N ILE A 339 6.64 -5.52 18.96
CA ILE A 339 5.34 -5.51 18.26
C ILE A 339 4.59 -4.20 18.51
N GLU A 340 4.82 -3.56 19.65
CA GLU A 340 4.30 -2.24 20.00
C GLU A 340 4.81 -1.17 19.02
N CYS A 341 6.10 -1.22 18.66
CA CYS A 341 6.68 -0.36 17.63
C CYS A 341 5.99 -0.55 16.26
N VAL A 342 5.60 -1.79 15.91
CA VAL A 342 4.86 -2.10 14.67
C VAL A 342 3.47 -1.46 14.68
N HIS A 343 2.77 -1.46 15.81
CA HIS A 343 1.46 -0.80 15.94
C HIS A 343 1.57 0.72 15.83
N VAL A 344 2.58 1.32 16.48
CA VAL A 344 2.84 2.77 16.35
C VAL A 344 3.22 3.13 14.91
N ALA A 345 3.99 2.28 14.23
CA ALA A 345 4.32 2.45 12.82
C ALA A 345 3.09 2.40 11.90
N SER A 346 2.15 1.47 12.14
CA SER A 346 0.92 1.40 11.33
C SER A 346 0.00 2.62 11.57
N LEU A 347 -0.01 3.16 12.78
CA LEU A 347 -0.75 4.39 13.10
C LEU A 347 -0.12 5.62 12.42
N GLU A 348 1.20 5.75 12.41
CA GLU A 348 1.88 6.87 11.75
C GLU A 348 1.78 6.77 10.22
N MET A 349 1.83 5.55 9.67
CA MET A 349 1.53 5.27 8.26
C MET A 349 0.11 5.73 7.91
N MET A 350 -0.90 5.27 8.66
CA MET A 350 -2.29 5.67 8.46
C MET A 350 -2.42 7.20 8.49
N ARG A 351 -1.91 7.85 9.53
CA ARG A 351 -2.01 9.32 9.70
C ARG A 351 -1.39 10.10 8.52
N SER A 352 -0.38 9.56 7.88
CA SER A 352 0.39 10.25 6.82
C SER A 352 -0.12 9.93 5.42
N LEU A 353 -0.64 8.71 5.22
CA LEU A 353 -1.00 8.15 3.92
C LEU A 353 -2.51 7.90 3.79
N GLU A 354 -3.34 8.43 4.69
CA GLU A 354 -4.77 8.09 4.79
C GLU A 354 -5.60 8.36 3.53
N LYS A 355 -5.18 9.32 2.69
CA LYS A 355 -5.84 9.65 1.41
C LYS A 355 -5.10 9.11 0.20
N GLY A 356 -3.95 8.52 0.45
CA GLY A 356 -2.97 8.17 -0.54
C GLY A 356 -3.35 6.91 -1.28
N ARG A 357 -3.35 7.01 -2.59
CA ARG A 357 -3.42 5.88 -3.49
C ARG A 357 -2.23 5.94 -4.42
N ARG A 358 -1.53 4.82 -4.63
CA ARG A 358 -0.43 4.77 -5.58
C ARG A 358 -0.97 4.74 -7.02
N LYS A 359 -0.07 4.66 -7.99
CA LYS A 359 -0.40 4.40 -9.42
C LYS A 359 -1.18 3.09 -9.63
N GLY A 360 -1.11 2.17 -8.68
CA GLY A 360 -1.86 0.91 -8.68
C GLY A 360 -3.21 0.99 -7.97
N LEU A 361 -3.95 -0.13 -7.99
CA LEU A 361 -5.25 -0.22 -7.31
C LEU A 361 -5.16 -0.51 -5.80
N SER A 362 -4.09 -0.17 -5.12
CA SER A 362 -4.01 -0.35 -3.67
C SER A 362 -3.99 1.01 -3.00
N THR A 363 -4.73 1.16 -1.89
CA THR A 363 -4.43 2.23 -0.94
C THR A 363 -2.99 2.07 -0.46
N MET A 364 -2.33 3.16 -0.08
CA MET A 364 -0.95 3.10 0.43
C MET A 364 -0.83 2.20 1.67
N ALA A 365 -1.87 2.18 2.53
CA ALA A 365 -1.93 1.25 3.66
C ALA A 365 -1.97 -0.22 3.21
N ALA A 366 -2.81 -0.56 2.23
CA ALA A 366 -2.89 -1.92 1.70
C ALA A 366 -1.56 -2.35 1.03
N HIS A 367 -0.86 -1.42 0.37
CA HIS A 367 0.45 -1.66 -0.22
C HIS A 367 1.47 -2.09 0.85
N ALA A 368 1.65 -1.28 1.89
CA ALA A 368 2.57 -1.58 2.99
C ALA A 368 2.20 -2.87 3.77
N PHE A 369 0.90 -3.13 3.94
CA PHE A 369 0.39 -4.35 4.56
C PHE A 369 0.71 -5.59 3.74
N ARG A 370 0.66 -5.49 2.41
CA ARG A 370 1.04 -6.59 1.51
C ARG A 370 2.53 -6.87 1.55
N ILE A 371 3.37 -5.84 1.61
CA ILE A 371 4.83 -6.03 1.81
C ILE A 371 5.07 -6.80 3.10
N SER A 372 4.42 -6.40 4.20
CA SER A 372 4.52 -7.07 5.49
C SER A 372 4.06 -8.54 5.38
N ALA A 373 2.90 -8.80 4.78
CA ALA A 373 2.36 -10.14 4.62
C ALA A 373 3.23 -11.05 3.73
N ILE A 374 3.89 -10.50 2.71
CA ILE A 374 4.88 -11.26 1.92
C ILE A 374 6.16 -11.49 2.73
N ALA A 375 6.61 -10.51 3.52
CA ALA A 375 7.77 -10.67 4.39
C ALA A 375 7.58 -11.84 5.36
N GLU A 376 6.39 -12.02 5.94
CA GLU A 376 6.07 -13.19 6.78
C GLU A 376 6.16 -14.51 6.01
N ARG A 377 5.63 -14.55 4.79
CA ARG A 377 5.65 -15.75 3.94
C ARG A 377 7.07 -16.17 3.57
N VAL A 378 7.90 -15.18 3.25
CA VAL A 378 9.26 -15.37 2.74
C VAL A 378 10.26 -15.60 3.86
N LEU A 379 10.24 -14.77 4.91
CA LEU A 379 11.22 -14.83 5.98
C LEU A 379 10.89 -15.90 7.02
N GLY A 380 9.61 -16.22 7.22
CA GLY A 380 9.17 -17.21 8.20
C GLY A 380 9.76 -16.95 9.59
N ARG A 381 10.59 -17.86 10.08
CA ARG A 381 11.27 -17.75 11.39
C ARG A 381 12.26 -16.57 11.48
N ALA A 382 12.71 -16.03 10.35
CA ALA A 382 13.61 -14.88 10.29
C ALA A 382 12.87 -13.52 10.35
N LEU A 383 11.54 -13.50 10.39
CA LEU A 383 10.77 -12.27 10.46
C LEU A 383 10.99 -11.56 11.81
N GLU A 384 11.34 -10.28 11.75
CA GLU A 384 11.56 -9.43 12.92
C GLU A 384 10.60 -8.24 12.90
N PRO A 385 10.14 -7.74 14.07
CA PRO A 385 9.30 -6.54 14.15
C PRO A 385 9.89 -5.36 13.38
N LEU A 386 11.22 -5.19 13.42
CA LEU A 386 11.90 -4.12 12.67
C LEU A 386 11.62 -4.16 11.17
N ILE A 387 11.60 -5.35 10.54
CA ILE A 387 11.29 -5.50 9.12
C ILE A 387 9.86 -5.02 8.84
N VAL A 388 8.90 -5.39 9.70
CA VAL A 388 7.51 -4.98 9.56
C VAL A 388 7.37 -3.47 9.76
N THR A 389 8.04 -2.90 10.77
CA THR A 389 8.09 -1.45 10.99
C THR A 389 8.61 -0.70 9.76
N LEU A 390 9.69 -1.16 9.13
CA LEU A 390 10.21 -0.55 7.91
C LEU A 390 9.25 -0.70 6.73
N ALA A 391 8.60 -1.86 6.57
CA ALA A 391 7.57 -2.05 5.54
C ALA A 391 6.41 -1.05 5.70
N LEU A 392 6.02 -0.73 6.94
CA LEU A 392 4.96 0.25 7.22
C LEU A 392 5.41 1.70 6.99
N LEU A 393 6.69 2.02 7.21
CA LEU A 393 7.19 3.40 7.19
C LEU A 393 7.88 3.81 5.88
N HIS A 394 8.22 2.88 4.99
CA HIS A 394 9.06 3.17 3.82
C HIS A 394 8.50 4.29 2.92
N ASP A 395 7.19 4.29 2.67
CA ASP A 395 6.50 5.31 1.85
C ASP A 395 6.09 6.55 2.66
N VAL A 396 6.18 6.54 3.99
CA VAL A 396 5.68 7.64 4.83
C VAL A 396 6.43 8.95 4.59
N VAL A 397 7.72 8.87 4.24
CA VAL A 397 8.51 10.07 3.93
C VAL A 397 8.26 10.55 2.50
N GLU A 398 8.27 9.62 1.54
CA GLU A 398 8.12 9.92 0.12
C GLU A 398 6.71 10.40 -0.20
N ASP A 399 5.73 9.56 0.11
CA ASP A 399 4.33 9.77 -0.22
C ASP A 399 3.59 10.59 0.85
N GLY A 400 4.11 10.62 2.09
CA GLY A 400 3.58 11.46 3.16
C GLY A 400 4.07 12.90 3.12
N ALA A 401 4.80 13.30 2.08
CA ALA A 401 5.30 14.66 1.91
C ALA A 401 4.19 15.67 1.57
N LEU A 402 4.44 16.95 1.87
CA LEU A 402 3.45 18.03 1.72
C LEU A 402 2.92 18.14 0.29
N ARG A 403 3.78 17.91 -0.71
CA ARG A 403 3.39 17.99 -2.13
C ARG A 403 2.52 16.83 -2.60
N VAL A 404 2.54 15.69 -1.90
CA VAL A 404 1.82 14.47 -2.31
C VAL A 404 0.49 14.36 -1.58
N THR A 405 0.49 14.36 -0.26
CA THR A 405 -0.73 14.15 0.56
C THR A 405 -1.19 15.40 1.29
N GLY A 406 -0.38 16.46 1.31
CA GLY A 406 -0.66 17.67 2.09
C GLY A 406 -0.33 17.53 3.58
N TYR A 407 0.28 16.40 3.99
CA TYR A 407 0.85 16.25 5.33
C TYR A 407 2.33 16.61 5.28
N GLY A 408 2.80 17.42 6.22
CA GLY A 408 4.22 17.82 6.25
C GLY A 408 5.11 16.75 6.89
N HIS A 409 5.06 15.49 6.45
CA HIS A 409 5.91 14.45 7.03
C HIS A 409 7.37 14.64 6.61
N SER A 410 8.30 14.22 7.48
CA SER A 410 9.74 14.29 7.21
C SER A 410 10.51 13.24 8.01
N LEU A 411 11.74 12.96 7.57
CA LEU A 411 12.64 12.08 8.31
C LEU A 411 12.93 12.57 9.72
N ARG A 412 12.96 13.90 9.95
CA ARG A 412 13.12 14.47 11.30
C ARG A 412 11.97 14.09 12.23
N LYS A 413 10.74 14.04 11.72
CA LYS A 413 9.58 13.59 12.50
C LYS A 413 9.68 12.09 12.82
N LEU A 414 10.09 11.28 11.85
CA LEU A 414 10.35 9.85 12.11
C LEU A 414 11.47 9.65 13.12
N GLN A 415 12.57 10.39 13.01
CA GLN A 415 13.69 10.33 13.93
C GLN A 415 13.26 10.65 15.37
N PHE A 416 12.44 11.69 15.55
CA PHE A 416 11.91 12.05 16.86
C PHE A 416 11.05 10.93 17.47
N ARG A 417 10.25 10.24 16.65
CA ARG A 417 9.32 9.20 17.11
C ARG A 417 9.97 7.82 17.28
N PHE A 418 10.77 7.39 16.31
CA PHE A 418 11.29 6.02 16.19
C PHE A 418 12.81 5.92 16.41
N GLY A 419 13.49 7.04 16.63
CA GLY A 419 14.95 7.09 16.81
C GLY A 419 15.72 7.19 15.49
N GLY A 420 17.02 7.49 15.62
CA GLY A 420 17.93 7.70 14.49
C GLY A 420 18.01 6.52 13.51
N PRO A 421 18.20 5.27 13.97
CA PRO A 421 18.41 4.15 13.06
C PRO A 421 17.18 3.77 12.23
N ILE A 422 15.96 3.80 12.79
CA ILE A 422 14.75 3.58 11.98
C ILE A 422 14.62 4.68 10.93
N ALA A 423 14.83 5.95 11.31
CA ALA A 423 14.80 7.04 10.35
C ALA A 423 15.86 6.89 9.24
N ALA A 424 17.07 6.41 9.56
CA ALA A 424 18.10 6.16 8.56
C ALA A 424 17.75 5.00 7.63
N MET A 425 17.21 3.89 8.15
CA MET A 425 16.74 2.79 7.30
C MET A 425 15.57 3.23 6.42
N VAL A 426 14.63 4.03 6.92
CA VAL A 426 13.57 4.61 6.08
C VAL A 426 14.17 5.54 5.01
N SER A 427 15.21 6.30 5.35
CA SER A 427 15.97 7.11 4.38
C SER A 427 16.70 6.27 3.33
N GLU A 428 17.17 5.06 3.65
CA GLU A 428 17.67 4.12 2.64
C GLU A 428 16.57 3.73 1.65
N LEU A 429 15.34 3.63 2.13
CA LEU A 429 14.18 3.19 1.37
C LEU A 429 13.46 4.31 0.61
N THR A 430 13.68 5.57 0.97
CA THR A 430 13.07 6.73 0.32
C THR A 430 13.78 7.03 -0.99
N ASP A 431 13.05 7.20 -2.09
CA ASP A 431 13.69 7.62 -3.34
C ASP A 431 14.15 9.08 -3.22
N SER A 432 15.43 9.33 -3.51
CA SER A 432 16.00 10.67 -3.39
C SER A 432 15.52 11.57 -4.53
N SER A 433 15.59 12.90 -4.35
CA SER A 433 15.40 13.86 -5.46
C SER A 433 16.38 13.68 -6.63
N VAL A 434 17.47 12.94 -6.42
CA VAL A 434 18.43 12.54 -7.45
C VAL A 434 18.11 11.13 -7.93
N HIS A 435 17.58 11.00 -9.15
CA HIS A 435 17.13 9.71 -9.72
C HIS A 435 18.19 8.58 -9.69
N THR A 436 19.49 8.90 -9.65
CA THR A 436 20.58 7.91 -9.66
C THR A 436 21.02 7.43 -8.27
N ALA A 437 20.52 8.03 -7.18
CA ALA A 437 21.03 7.74 -5.84
C ALA A 437 20.80 6.30 -5.41
N GLY A 438 19.59 5.76 -5.62
CA GLY A 438 19.25 4.38 -5.28
C GLY A 438 20.16 3.38 -6.02
N ALA A 439 20.37 3.59 -7.32
CA ALA A 439 21.24 2.75 -8.13
C ALA A 439 22.71 2.83 -7.67
N SER A 440 23.20 4.03 -7.34
CA SER A 440 24.55 4.21 -6.78
C SER A 440 24.71 3.50 -5.45
N LYS A 441 23.71 3.59 -4.56
CA LYS A 441 23.68 2.88 -3.29
C LYS A 441 23.66 1.36 -3.44
N ALA A 442 22.87 0.85 -4.38
CA ALA A 442 22.82 -0.59 -4.69
C ALA A 442 24.17 -1.09 -5.22
N ARG A 443 24.83 -0.33 -6.10
CA ARG A 443 26.20 -0.63 -6.57
C ARG A 443 27.22 -0.63 -5.43
N LEU A 444 27.12 0.32 -4.50
CA LEU A 444 27.98 0.36 -3.33
C LEU A 444 27.75 -0.86 -2.42
N THR A 445 26.49 -1.24 -2.24
CA THR A 445 26.09 -2.44 -1.46
C THR A 445 26.66 -3.70 -2.08
N TYR A 446 26.58 -3.84 -3.40
CA TYR A 446 27.17 -4.96 -4.14
C TYR A 446 28.69 -5.10 -3.91
N LYS A 447 29.40 -3.96 -3.83
CA LYS A 447 30.85 -3.93 -3.57
C LYS A 447 31.23 -4.22 -2.11
N GLN A 448 30.28 -4.28 -1.18
CA GLN A 448 30.60 -4.60 0.21
C GLN A 448 31.13 -6.03 0.34
N PRO A 449 32.12 -6.29 1.20
CA PRO A 449 32.66 -7.64 1.40
C PRO A 449 31.63 -8.59 2.02
N HIS A 450 30.71 -8.07 2.83
CA HIS A 450 29.65 -8.81 3.52
C HIS A 450 28.37 -7.98 3.61
N LEU A 451 27.24 -8.64 3.86
CA LEU A 451 25.97 -7.97 4.16
C LEU A 451 26.03 -7.28 5.53
N LEU A 452 25.53 -6.04 5.59
CA LEU A 452 25.53 -5.26 6.82
C LEU A 452 24.18 -5.38 7.54
N LEU A 453 24.22 -5.83 8.79
CA LEU A 453 23.04 -5.80 9.66
C LEU A 453 22.79 -4.36 10.14
N PRO A 454 21.52 -3.96 10.37
CA PRO A 454 21.21 -2.63 10.92
C PRO A 454 22.00 -2.30 12.19
N GLN A 455 22.18 -3.28 13.08
CA GLN A 455 22.93 -3.11 14.32
C GLN A 455 24.43 -2.95 14.07
N ALA A 456 24.98 -3.50 12.99
CA ALA A 456 26.39 -3.29 12.66
C ALA A 456 26.63 -1.88 12.09
N GLN A 457 25.66 -1.36 11.32
CA GLN A 457 25.79 -0.08 10.63
C GLN A 457 25.46 1.12 11.52
N TYR A 458 24.47 1.00 12.43
CA TYR A 458 23.90 2.16 13.14
C TYR A 458 24.01 2.14 14.67
N ASN A 459 24.61 1.11 15.28
CA ASN A 459 24.70 0.99 16.74
C ASN A 459 25.89 1.76 17.34
N VAL A 460 25.79 3.09 17.40
CA VAL A 460 26.74 3.95 18.13
C VAL A 460 26.10 4.39 19.45
N GLY A 461 26.37 3.67 20.55
CA GLY A 461 26.12 4.13 21.93
C GLY A 461 24.69 4.08 22.49
N ARG A 462 23.66 4.30 21.65
CA ARG A 462 22.22 4.01 21.84
C ARG A 462 21.53 4.35 20.51
N PHE A 463 20.46 3.65 20.15
CA PHE A 463 19.64 3.85 18.93
C PHE A 463 18.97 5.26 18.83
N THR A 464 19.42 6.26 19.60
CA THR A 464 18.76 7.57 19.79
C THR A 464 19.54 8.75 19.21
N ASP A 465 20.88 8.69 19.13
CA ASP A 465 21.70 9.91 19.02
C ASP A 465 22.27 10.17 17.61
N MET A 466 21.84 9.38 16.60
CA MET A 466 22.32 9.55 15.24
C MET A 466 21.61 10.70 14.54
N THR A 467 22.36 11.68 14.05
CA THR A 467 21.86 12.72 13.13
C THR A 467 21.79 12.16 11.71
N VAL A 468 20.58 11.97 11.19
CA VAL A 468 20.37 11.40 9.85
C VAL A 468 20.31 12.52 8.81
N SER A 469 21.10 12.40 7.74
CA SER A 469 20.85 13.13 6.50
C SER A 469 20.10 12.22 5.51
N ALA A 470 19.12 12.79 4.80
CA ALA A 470 18.07 12.04 4.12
C ALA A 470 18.51 11.12 2.98
N THR A 471 19.76 11.18 2.55
CA THR A 471 20.17 10.67 1.25
C THR A 471 21.69 10.50 1.18
N GLU A 472 22.33 9.86 2.16
CA GLU A 472 23.77 9.56 2.01
C GLU A 472 23.94 8.47 0.95
N VAL A 473 24.17 8.90 -0.30
CA VAL A 473 24.47 8.03 -1.45
C VAL A 473 25.71 7.17 -1.19
N GLU A 474 26.54 7.61 -0.25
CA GLU A 474 27.78 6.98 0.19
C GLU A 474 27.60 5.88 1.24
N GLN A 475 26.38 5.64 1.74
CA GLN A 475 26.11 4.54 2.67
C GLN A 475 25.41 3.37 1.97
N PRO A 476 25.89 2.12 2.10
CA PRO A 476 25.23 0.94 1.53
C PRO A 476 23.88 0.66 2.20
N TYR A 477 23.05 -0.15 1.54
CA TYR A 477 21.83 -0.69 2.13
C TYR A 477 22.16 -1.69 3.26
N THR A 478 21.41 -1.60 4.35
CA THR A 478 21.37 -2.67 5.35
C THR A 478 20.60 -3.88 4.81
N LEU A 479 20.82 -5.06 5.40
CA LEU A 479 20.07 -6.27 5.08
C LEU A 479 18.55 -6.07 5.23
N ALA A 480 18.13 -5.32 6.26
CA ALA A 480 16.71 -5.02 6.47
C ALA A 480 16.13 -4.19 5.31
N SER A 481 16.83 -3.15 4.88
CA SER A 481 16.40 -2.33 3.76
C SER A 481 16.46 -3.07 2.41
N MET A 482 17.43 -3.96 2.22
CA MET A 482 17.47 -4.84 1.05
C MET A 482 16.21 -5.70 0.96
N VAL A 483 15.79 -6.32 2.08
CA VAL A 483 14.55 -7.09 2.14
C VAL A 483 13.35 -6.23 1.73
N ILE A 484 13.23 -5.02 2.28
CA ILE A 484 12.08 -4.15 1.95
C ILE A 484 12.11 -3.69 0.50
N LYS A 485 13.24 -3.23 -0.06
CA LYS A 485 13.29 -2.84 -1.49
C LYS A 485 12.97 -4.01 -2.43
N LEU A 486 13.40 -5.22 -2.09
CA LEU A 486 13.07 -6.42 -2.87
C LEU A 486 11.56 -6.73 -2.82
N LEU A 487 10.95 -6.68 -1.64
CA LEU A 487 9.52 -6.99 -1.46
C LEU A 487 8.59 -5.88 -1.97
N ASP A 488 8.95 -4.61 -1.81
CA ASP A 488 8.26 -3.46 -2.42
C ASP A 488 8.21 -3.59 -3.95
N THR A 489 9.31 -4.06 -4.56
CA THR A 489 9.34 -4.37 -6.00
C THR A 489 8.36 -5.49 -6.36
N VAL A 490 8.32 -6.55 -5.56
CA VAL A 490 7.40 -7.67 -5.78
C VAL A 490 5.95 -7.20 -5.71
N VAL A 491 5.57 -6.41 -4.71
CA VAL A 491 4.21 -5.88 -4.57
C VAL A 491 3.84 -4.97 -5.73
N SER A 492 4.76 -4.08 -6.14
CA SER A 492 4.57 -3.20 -7.29
C SER A 492 4.37 -3.98 -8.61
N ILE A 493 5.13 -5.07 -8.79
CA ILE A 493 4.96 -5.99 -9.92
C ILE A 493 3.61 -6.71 -9.85
N GLU A 494 3.23 -7.22 -8.67
CA GLU A 494 1.97 -7.94 -8.48
C GLU A 494 0.76 -7.04 -8.78
N GLU A 495 0.79 -5.79 -8.32
CA GLU A 495 -0.22 -4.77 -8.69
C GLU A 495 -0.31 -4.61 -10.21
N GLY A 496 0.84 -4.61 -10.87
CA GLY A 496 0.88 -4.46 -12.32
C GLY A 496 0.46 -5.68 -13.13
N ILE A 497 0.57 -6.86 -12.54
CA ILE A 497 0.06 -8.12 -13.11
C ILE A 497 -1.46 -8.20 -12.99
N ARG A 498 -2.00 -7.81 -11.84
CA ARG A 498 -3.41 -8.04 -11.48
C ARG A 498 -4.38 -7.16 -12.27
N ASP A 499 -4.04 -5.88 -12.47
CA ASP A 499 -4.95 -4.90 -13.07
C ASP A 499 -4.26 -4.08 -14.19
N PRO A 500 -3.70 -4.74 -15.23
CA PRO A 500 -2.92 -4.06 -16.28
C PRO A 500 -3.72 -3.01 -17.06
N GLU A 501 -5.04 -3.17 -17.15
CA GLU A 501 -5.94 -2.26 -17.86
C GLU A 501 -6.23 -0.96 -17.11
N LEU A 502 -6.01 -0.95 -15.80
CA LEU A 502 -6.24 0.23 -14.95
C LEU A 502 -4.96 1.04 -14.72
N MET A 503 -3.83 0.61 -15.30
CA MET A 503 -2.64 1.45 -15.40
C MET A 503 -2.90 2.64 -16.33
N PHE A 504 -2.43 3.81 -15.92
CA PHE A 504 -2.64 5.06 -16.67
C PHE A 504 -1.49 5.37 -17.64
N ASP A 505 -1.84 5.95 -18.79
CA ASP A 505 -0.90 6.52 -19.77
C ASP A 505 0.21 5.54 -20.18
N HIS A 506 1.48 5.94 -20.09
CA HIS A 506 2.62 5.11 -20.49
C HIS A 506 2.70 3.76 -19.77
N TRP A 507 2.15 3.65 -18.55
CA TRP A 507 2.21 2.43 -17.75
C TRP A 507 1.34 1.32 -18.30
N ARG A 508 0.32 1.62 -19.11
CA ARG A 508 -0.49 0.58 -19.78
C ARG A 508 0.31 -0.20 -20.84
N HIS A 509 1.46 0.32 -21.27
CA HIS A 509 2.18 -0.13 -22.44
C HIS A 509 3.57 -0.68 -22.10
N SER A 510 4.14 -1.45 -23.02
CA SER A 510 5.37 -2.21 -22.77
C SER A 510 6.57 -1.29 -22.51
N GLY A 511 6.59 -0.09 -23.09
CA GLY A 511 7.70 0.86 -23.03
C GLY A 511 8.07 1.22 -21.60
N ALA A 512 7.15 1.84 -20.86
CA ALA A 512 7.42 2.23 -19.47
C ALA A 512 7.58 1.02 -18.54
N ARG A 513 6.81 -0.04 -18.75
CA ARG A 513 6.84 -1.24 -17.89
C ARG A 513 8.20 -1.96 -17.97
N ILE A 514 8.72 -2.17 -19.17
CA ILE A 514 10.02 -2.82 -19.38
C ILE A 514 11.16 -1.87 -19.00
N TYR A 515 11.07 -0.59 -19.37
CA TYR A 515 12.08 0.39 -18.96
C TYR A 515 12.19 0.50 -17.44
N TRP A 516 11.07 0.59 -16.73
CA TRP A 516 11.08 0.62 -15.26
C TRP A 516 11.66 -0.66 -14.68
N ALA A 517 11.25 -1.84 -15.18
CA ALA A 517 11.72 -3.12 -14.66
C ALA A 517 13.23 -3.31 -14.85
N GLU A 518 13.79 -2.83 -15.95
CA GLU A 518 15.21 -3.05 -16.30
C GLU A 518 16.11 -1.87 -15.92
N ARG A 519 15.75 -0.64 -16.31
CA ARG A 519 16.62 0.54 -16.23
C ARG A 519 16.45 1.30 -14.92
N ASP A 520 15.22 1.48 -14.44
CA ASP A 520 14.99 2.22 -13.20
C ASP A 520 15.14 1.28 -11.99
N ARG A 521 14.15 0.40 -11.80
CA ARG A 521 14.12 -0.50 -10.65
C ARG A 521 15.15 -1.62 -10.77
N GLY A 522 15.39 -2.13 -11.98
CA GLY A 522 16.41 -3.15 -12.23
C GLY A 522 17.81 -2.72 -11.80
N SER A 523 18.17 -1.44 -12.02
CA SER A 523 19.46 -0.87 -11.59
C SER A 523 19.69 -0.85 -10.07
N ILE A 524 18.60 -0.97 -9.29
CA ILE A 524 18.63 -1.09 -7.83
C ILE A 524 18.59 -2.56 -7.43
N ILE A 525 17.66 -3.32 -8.01
CA ILE A 525 17.34 -4.67 -7.52
C ILE A 525 18.38 -5.71 -7.94
N GLN A 526 18.92 -5.66 -9.16
CA GLN A 526 19.90 -6.64 -9.63
C GLN A 526 21.17 -6.65 -8.76
N PRO A 527 21.82 -5.50 -8.43
CA PRO A 527 22.98 -5.50 -7.54
C PRO A 527 22.69 -6.07 -6.14
N LEU A 528 21.48 -5.85 -5.62
CA LEU A 528 21.08 -6.36 -4.30
C LEU A 528 20.89 -7.88 -4.32
N ILE A 529 20.29 -8.44 -5.38
CA ILE A 529 20.18 -9.89 -5.58
C ILE A 529 21.57 -10.52 -5.67
N GLU A 530 22.46 -9.96 -6.51
CA GLU A 530 23.81 -10.48 -6.69
C GLU A 530 24.63 -10.43 -5.38
N ARG A 531 24.48 -9.37 -4.57
CA ARG A 531 25.14 -9.29 -3.26
C ARG A 531 24.65 -10.38 -2.29
N MET A 532 23.33 -10.62 -2.25
CA MET A 532 22.74 -11.68 -1.43
C MET A 532 23.23 -13.06 -1.89
N LEU A 533 23.29 -13.29 -3.20
CA LEU A 533 23.83 -14.52 -3.80
C LEU A 533 25.30 -14.76 -3.41
N ILE A 534 26.14 -13.73 -3.46
CA ILE A 534 27.53 -13.84 -3.01
C ILE A 534 27.60 -14.21 -1.52
N GLU A 535 26.75 -13.62 -0.67
CA GLU A 535 26.72 -13.97 0.76
C GLU A 535 26.34 -15.44 0.98
N ILE A 536 25.30 -15.93 0.30
CA ILE A 536 24.84 -17.33 0.38
C ILE A 536 25.96 -18.27 -0.09
N ARG A 537 26.63 -17.96 -1.20
CA ARG A 537 27.77 -18.75 -1.68
C ARG A 537 28.91 -18.79 -0.68
N ASN A 538 29.27 -17.64 -0.12
CA ASN A 538 30.33 -17.55 0.88
C ASN A 538 29.98 -18.36 2.13
N SER A 539 28.72 -18.37 2.58
CA SER A 539 28.32 -19.19 3.73
C SER A 539 28.47 -20.70 3.53
N VAL A 540 28.54 -21.16 2.28
CA VAL A 540 28.73 -22.58 1.95
C VAL A 540 30.20 -22.90 1.68
N HIS A 541 30.94 -22.00 1.04
CA HIS A 541 32.28 -22.28 0.52
C HIS A 541 33.42 -21.76 1.40
N ASP A 542 33.17 -20.74 2.24
CA ASP A 542 34.18 -20.23 3.15
C ASP A 542 34.15 -20.97 4.49
N PRO A 543 35.18 -21.77 4.83
CA PRO A 543 35.24 -22.49 6.10
C PRO A 543 35.33 -21.56 7.32
N GLU A 544 35.71 -20.30 7.14
CA GLU A 544 35.79 -19.30 8.22
C GLU A 544 34.53 -18.43 8.32
N TYR A 545 33.50 -18.68 7.52
CA TYR A 545 32.31 -17.81 7.48
C TYR A 545 31.67 -17.65 8.87
N ASP A 546 31.58 -18.75 9.63
CA ASP A 546 30.99 -18.78 10.96
C ASP A 546 31.80 -18.01 12.01
N THR A 547 33.05 -17.64 11.75
CA THR A 547 33.87 -16.85 12.69
C THR A 547 33.93 -15.37 12.32
N ARG A 548 33.35 -14.95 11.18
CA ARG A 548 33.37 -13.56 10.72
C ARG A 548 32.55 -12.62 11.62
N PRO A 549 33.01 -11.38 11.85
CA PRO A 549 32.35 -10.39 12.71
C PRO A 549 30.99 -9.87 12.18
N HIS A 550 30.61 -10.20 10.95
CA HIS A 550 29.33 -9.78 10.33
C HIS A 550 28.58 -10.93 9.67
N ARG A 551 28.82 -12.18 10.11
CA ARG A 551 28.16 -13.35 9.53
C ARG A 551 26.63 -13.21 9.60
N VAL A 552 25.95 -13.55 8.51
CA VAL A 552 24.51 -13.77 8.50
C VAL A 552 24.25 -15.20 8.94
N ASN A 553 23.37 -15.41 9.92
CA ASN A 553 23.06 -16.76 10.40
C ASN A 553 22.29 -17.58 9.36
N SER A 554 22.33 -18.91 9.50
CA SER A 554 21.68 -19.84 8.58
C SER A 554 20.18 -19.58 8.38
N VAL A 555 19.44 -19.28 9.45
CA VAL A 555 17.99 -18.99 9.38
C VAL A 555 17.69 -17.79 8.47
N ARG A 556 18.52 -16.73 8.54
CA ARG A 556 18.40 -15.55 7.67
C ARG A 556 18.91 -15.81 6.25
N LEU A 557 19.91 -16.67 6.08
CA LEU A 557 20.40 -17.07 4.75
C LEU A 557 19.36 -17.89 3.99
N ASP A 558 18.71 -18.85 4.66
CA ASP A 558 17.61 -19.65 4.10
C ASP A 558 16.43 -18.75 3.69
N ALA A 559 16.10 -17.78 4.55
CA ALA A 559 15.11 -16.74 4.23
C ALA A 559 15.56 -15.87 3.04
N GLY A 560 16.86 -15.60 2.90
CA GLY A 560 17.46 -14.91 1.75
C GLY A 560 17.28 -15.68 0.44
N VAL A 561 17.43 -17.01 0.47
CA VAL A 561 17.15 -17.89 -0.69
C VAL A 561 15.67 -17.81 -1.07
N ALA A 562 14.75 -17.92 -0.10
CA ALA A 562 13.32 -17.81 -0.34
C ALA A 562 12.91 -16.42 -0.88
N LEU A 563 13.60 -15.36 -0.43
CA LEU A 563 13.41 -14.01 -0.92
C LEU A 563 13.83 -13.86 -2.38
N ILE A 564 15.03 -14.34 -2.72
CA ILE A 564 15.50 -14.37 -4.12
C ILE A 564 14.50 -15.16 -4.97
N GLU A 565 14.12 -16.37 -4.56
CA GLU A 565 13.14 -17.18 -5.27
C GLU A 565 11.86 -16.41 -5.58
N THR A 566 11.28 -15.75 -4.57
CA THR A 566 10.04 -14.98 -4.69
C THR A 566 10.21 -13.82 -5.66
N VAL A 567 11.30 -13.05 -5.57
CA VAL A 567 11.56 -11.91 -6.45
C VAL A 567 11.72 -12.35 -7.89
N LEU A 568 12.53 -13.39 -8.15
CA LEU A 568 12.79 -13.89 -9.50
C LEU A 568 11.51 -14.42 -10.16
N LEU A 569 10.69 -15.13 -9.40
CA LEU A 569 9.38 -15.63 -9.83
C LEU A 569 8.47 -14.50 -10.31
N TYR A 570 8.28 -13.45 -9.50
CA TYR A 570 7.42 -12.34 -9.89
C TYR A 570 8.00 -11.53 -11.06
N GLN A 571 9.33 -11.34 -11.12
CA GLN A 571 9.97 -10.70 -12.27
C GLN A 571 9.75 -11.47 -13.58
N ASP A 572 9.79 -12.80 -13.54
CA ASP A 572 9.54 -13.63 -14.72
C ASP A 572 8.06 -13.58 -15.15
N VAL A 573 7.13 -13.66 -14.20
CA VAL A 573 5.70 -13.53 -14.50
C VAL A 573 5.38 -12.15 -15.09
N TYR A 574 6.00 -11.09 -14.55
CA TYR A 574 5.87 -9.73 -15.08
C TYR A 574 6.42 -9.61 -16.50
N ALA A 575 7.59 -10.21 -16.76
CA ALA A 575 8.18 -10.26 -18.10
C ALA A 575 7.24 -10.95 -19.10
N THR A 576 6.64 -12.09 -18.72
CA THR A 576 5.66 -12.77 -19.56
C THR A 576 4.47 -11.87 -19.92
N GLN A 577 3.89 -11.14 -18.96
CA GLN A 577 2.80 -10.20 -19.25
C GLN A 577 3.28 -9.02 -20.12
N ASN A 578 4.45 -8.45 -19.84
CA ASN A 578 5.00 -7.34 -20.62
C ASN A 578 5.28 -7.73 -22.07
N LEU A 579 5.73 -8.97 -22.32
CA LEU A 579 5.90 -9.52 -23.66
C LEU A 579 4.55 -9.78 -24.35
N ALA A 580 3.50 -10.13 -23.61
CA ALA A 580 2.15 -10.23 -24.15
C ALA A 580 1.60 -8.86 -24.56
N ILE A 581 1.86 -7.82 -23.76
CA ILE A 581 1.53 -6.42 -24.10
C ILE A 581 2.30 -5.99 -25.35
N LEU A 582 3.61 -6.22 -25.40
CA LEU A 582 4.43 -5.93 -26.58
C LEU A 582 3.93 -6.68 -27.82
N ALA A 583 3.54 -7.94 -27.68
CA ALA A 583 2.95 -8.72 -28.77
C ALA A 583 1.65 -8.11 -29.29
N LEU A 584 0.77 -7.63 -28.39
CA LEU A 584 -0.47 -6.94 -28.75
C LEU A 584 -0.17 -5.63 -29.51
N GLU A 585 0.79 -4.83 -29.03
CA GLU A 585 1.21 -3.57 -29.67
C GLU A 585 1.70 -3.79 -31.11
N TYR A 586 2.41 -4.90 -31.37
CA TYR A 586 2.86 -5.28 -32.71
C TYR A 586 1.86 -6.13 -33.50
N GLY A 587 0.62 -6.30 -33.00
CA GLY A 587 -0.42 -7.05 -33.70
C GLY A 587 -0.08 -8.52 -33.95
N LEU A 588 0.69 -9.14 -33.04
CA LEU A 588 1.04 -10.56 -33.13
C LEU A 588 -0.14 -11.44 -32.73
N ASN A 589 -0.33 -12.54 -33.47
CA ASN A 589 -1.31 -13.56 -33.08
C ASN A 589 -0.80 -14.45 -31.93
N THR A 590 -1.65 -15.32 -31.39
CA THR A 590 -1.31 -16.20 -30.26
C THR A 590 -0.06 -17.05 -30.50
N ALA A 591 0.11 -17.61 -31.71
CA ALA A 591 1.28 -18.42 -32.05
C ALA A 591 2.56 -17.57 -32.11
N GLN A 592 2.49 -16.39 -32.72
CA GLN A 592 3.60 -15.43 -32.78
C GLN A 592 4.00 -14.93 -31.40
N ARG A 593 3.03 -14.63 -30.53
CA ARG A 593 3.28 -14.30 -29.12
C ARG A 593 3.99 -15.43 -28.39
N SER A 594 3.54 -16.69 -28.57
CA SER A 594 4.21 -17.84 -27.97
C SER A 594 5.65 -17.98 -28.46
N ILE A 595 5.92 -17.73 -29.75
CA ILE A 595 7.29 -17.70 -30.29
C ILE A 595 8.11 -16.58 -29.66
N LEU A 596 7.58 -15.36 -29.55
CA LEU A 596 8.24 -14.24 -28.88
C LEU A 596 8.67 -14.61 -27.46
N ILE A 597 7.73 -15.09 -26.65
CA ILE A 597 7.97 -15.45 -25.25
C ILE A 597 8.97 -16.60 -25.15
N SER A 598 8.82 -17.64 -25.99
CA SER A 598 9.73 -18.78 -26.00
C SER A 598 11.16 -18.37 -26.34
N LEU A 599 11.38 -17.58 -27.39
CA LEU A 599 12.73 -17.15 -27.79
C LEU A 599 13.36 -16.17 -26.79
N PHE A 600 12.53 -15.37 -26.11
CA PHE A 600 13.01 -14.46 -25.08
C PHE A 600 13.62 -15.21 -23.89
N PHE A 601 13.04 -16.34 -23.49
CA PHE A 601 13.52 -17.14 -22.36
C PHE A 601 14.44 -18.32 -22.76
N ASP A 602 14.72 -18.53 -24.05
CA ASP A 602 15.56 -19.64 -24.51
C ASP A 602 17.05 -19.32 -24.39
N ARG A 603 17.77 -20.10 -23.58
CA ARG A 603 19.22 -19.99 -23.37
C ARG A 603 20.05 -20.46 -24.56
N ASN A 604 19.47 -21.26 -25.46
CA ASN A 604 20.17 -21.78 -26.63
C ASN A 604 20.11 -20.83 -27.82
N VAL A 605 19.34 -19.74 -27.69
CA VAL A 605 19.29 -18.65 -28.67
C VAL A 605 20.28 -17.59 -28.21
N ASP A 606 21.30 -17.31 -29.02
CA ASP A 606 22.22 -16.19 -28.75
C ASP A 606 21.57 -14.85 -29.12
N ASP A 607 22.27 -13.75 -28.81
CA ASP A 607 21.75 -12.39 -29.03
C ASP A 607 21.56 -12.06 -30.51
N GLU A 608 22.38 -12.61 -31.41
CA GLU A 608 22.29 -12.40 -32.86
C GLU A 608 21.05 -13.12 -33.43
N GLN A 609 20.87 -14.38 -33.07
CA GLN A 609 19.68 -15.16 -33.43
C GLN A 609 18.41 -14.54 -32.87
N PHE A 610 18.44 -14.02 -31.64
CA PHE A 610 17.29 -13.33 -31.07
C PHE A 610 16.97 -12.04 -31.83
N ALA A 611 17.99 -11.23 -32.13
CA ALA A 611 17.82 -10.00 -32.91
C ALA A 611 17.18 -10.30 -34.28
N ASP A 612 17.72 -11.25 -35.03
CA ASP A 612 17.21 -11.58 -36.36
C ASP A 612 15.79 -12.15 -36.34
N ARG A 613 15.50 -13.05 -35.41
CA ARG A 613 14.21 -13.76 -35.39
C ARG A 613 13.11 -12.94 -34.73
N VAL A 614 13.43 -12.08 -33.77
CA VAL A 614 12.46 -11.31 -32.99
C VAL A 614 12.46 -9.84 -33.38
N LEU A 615 13.59 -9.15 -33.25
CA LEU A 615 13.66 -7.70 -33.44
C LEU A 615 13.49 -7.33 -34.91
N HIS A 616 14.20 -8.01 -35.80
CA HIS A 616 14.22 -7.70 -37.24
C HIS A 616 13.13 -8.40 -38.05
N SER A 617 12.42 -9.38 -37.47
CA SER A 617 11.44 -10.19 -38.18
C SER A 617 10.05 -10.17 -37.53
N LEU A 618 9.95 -10.57 -36.25
CA LEU A 618 8.65 -10.71 -35.59
C LEU A 618 8.02 -9.35 -35.24
N LEU A 619 8.82 -8.46 -34.63
CA LEU A 619 8.41 -7.12 -34.23
C LEU A 619 8.53 -6.17 -35.43
N ASP A 620 7.55 -6.19 -36.34
CA ASP A 620 7.52 -5.37 -37.56
C ASP A 620 6.92 -3.97 -37.31
N ASP A 621 7.67 -2.90 -37.62
CA ASP A 621 7.21 -1.51 -37.46
C ASP A 621 5.96 -1.21 -38.28
N LYS A 622 5.77 -1.87 -39.42
CA LYS A 622 4.55 -1.69 -40.21
C LYS A 622 3.33 -2.09 -39.40
N LYS A 623 3.38 -3.22 -38.70
CA LYS A 623 2.29 -3.67 -37.83
C LYS A 623 2.11 -2.76 -36.62
N LEU A 624 3.20 -2.26 -36.05
CA LEU A 624 3.13 -1.27 -34.97
C LEU A 624 2.39 0.00 -35.41
N TYR A 625 2.68 0.51 -36.62
CA TYR A 625 1.97 1.66 -37.19
C TYR A 625 0.48 1.36 -37.45
N GLU A 626 0.16 0.14 -37.89
CA GLU A 626 -1.23 -0.33 -38.03
C GLU A 626 -1.95 -0.44 -36.67
N SER A 627 -1.26 -0.80 -35.60
CA SER A 627 -1.82 -0.80 -34.24
C SER A 627 -2.06 0.63 -33.73
N ILE A 628 -1.16 1.57 -34.04
CA ILE A 628 -1.36 2.99 -33.71
C ILE A 628 -2.57 3.56 -34.46
N SER A 629 -2.72 3.26 -35.75
CA SER A 629 -3.88 3.74 -36.52
C SER A 629 -5.21 3.15 -36.05
N ARG A 630 -5.20 1.95 -35.45
CA ARG A 630 -6.37 1.30 -34.83
C ARG A 630 -6.64 1.74 -33.40
N GLY A 631 -5.81 2.61 -32.82
CA GLY A 631 -5.97 3.10 -31.44
C GLY A 631 -5.56 2.12 -30.36
N VAL A 632 -4.91 1.00 -30.70
CA VAL A 632 -4.37 0.03 -29.72
C VAL A 632 -3.21 0.66 -28.92
N LEU A 633 -2.39 1.46 -29.59
CA LEU A 633 -1.26 2.18 -29.01
C LEU A 633 -1.39 3.68 -29.33
N PRO A 634 -1.29 4.60 -28.36
CA PRO A 634 -1.44 6.02 -28.64
C PRO A 634 -0.37 6.58 -29.59
N LYS A 635 0.90 6.27 -29.31
CA LYS A 635 2.08 6.75 -30.05
C LYS A 635 3.22 5.75 -29.96
N ILE A 636 4.17 5.84 -30.88
CA ILE A 636 5.30 4.91 -30.94
C ILE A 636 6.18 4.93 -29.68
N GLY A 637 6.38 6.09 -29.05
CA GLY A 637 7.15 6.23 -27.81
C GLY A 637 6.51 5.60 -26.55
N TYR A 638 5.42 4.84 -26.70
CA TYR A 638 4.81 4.05 -25.64
C TYR A 638 5.28 2.59 -25.66
N THR A 639 5.88 2.12 -26.76
CA THR A 639 6.40 0.75 -26.90
C THR A 639 7.90 0.67 -26.57
N THR A 640 8.41 -0.53 -26.29
CA THR A 640 9.77 -0.74 -25.74
C THR A 640 10.91 -0.45 -26.71
N LEU A 641 10.71 -0.56 -28.02
CA LEU A 641 11.77 -0.31 -29.01
C LEU A 641 11.99 1.17 -29.31
N TYR A 642 11.30 2.08 -28.61
CA TYR A 642 11.36 3.51 -28.85
C TYR A 642 11.44 4.29 -27.55
N ALA A 643 12.26 5.34 -27.54
CA ALA A 643 12.39 6.21 -26.38
C ALA A 643 11.09 6.98 -26.10
N LYS A 644 10.90 7.39 -24.85
CA LYS A 644 9.79 8.25 -24.46
C LYS A 644 9.83 9.54 -25.29
N GLY A 645 8.70 9.87 -25.93
CA GLY A 645 8.58 11.04 -26.81
C GLY A 645 9.02 10.80 -28.26
N ALA A 646 9.41 9.58 -28.63
CA ALA A 646 9.74 9.23 -30.01
C ALA A 646 8.60 9.56 -30.99
N THR A 647 9.00 10.00 -32.18
CA THR A 647 8.15 10.26 -33.34
C THR A 647 8.32 9.13 -34.37
N ARG A 648 7.52 9.14 -35.45
CA ARG A 648 7.64 8.14 -36.54
C ARG A 648 8.99 8.17 -37.26
N GLU A 649 9.75 9.25 -37.13
CA GLU A 649 11.08 9.42 -37.73
C GLU A 649 12.20 8.97 -36.78
N SER A 650 11.87 8.67 -35.53
CA SER A 650 12.85 8.19 -34.56
C SER A 650 13.31 6.78 -34.90
N GLY A 651 14.61 6.52 -34.76
CA GLY A 651 15.16 5.18 -34.90
C GLY A 651 14.78 4.26 -33.75
N ARG A 652 14.83 2.95 -33.99
CA ARG A 652 14.67 1.93 -32.95
C ARG A 652 15.83 1.99 -31.96
N CYS A 653 15.55 1.67 -30.69
CA CYS A 653 16.51 1.43 -29.64
C CYS A 653 16.25 0.05 -29.01
N GLU A 654 17.07 -0.93 -29.40
CA GLU A 654 16.89 -2.33 -28.99
C GLU A 654 17.52 -2.64 -27.63
N GLU A 655 18.41 -1.76 -27.14
CA GLU A 655 19.26 -1.97 -25.97
C GLU A 655 18.46 -2.36 -24.72
N THR A 656 17.29 -1.75 -24.50
CA THR A 656 16.49 -2.02 -23.30
C THR A 656 15.83 -3.39 -23.37
N LEU A 657 15.34 -3.83 -24.53
CA LEU A 657 14.75 -5.16 -24.66
C LEU A 657 15.83 -6.26 -24.59
N MET A 658 17.00 -6.01 -25.16
CA MET A 658 18.16 -6.92 -25.06
C MET A 658 18.67 -7.04 -23.63
N ALA A 659 18.81 -5.92 -22.90
CA ALA A 659 19.17 -5.95 -21.48
C ALA A 659 18.10 -6.70 -20.66
N TYR A 660 16.82 -6.47 -20.95
CA TYR A 660 15.73 -7.17 -20.27
C TYR A 660 15.77 -8.68 -20.50
N ARG A 661 16.12 -9.11 -21.71
CA ARG A 661 16.37 -10.52 -22.05
C ARG A 661 17.55 -11.08 -21.28
N ALA A 662 18.69 -10.42 -21.31
CA ALA A 662 19.89 -10.86 -20.58
C ALA A 662 19.60 -11.01 -19.08
N SER A 663 18.89 -10.05 -18.48
CA SER A 663 18.41 -10.13 -17.11
C SER A 663 17.51 -11.35 -16.90
N ALA A 664 16.59 -11.65 -17.81
CA ALA A 664 15.74 -12.84 -17.71
C ALA A 664 16.55 -14.15 -17.73
N LEU A 665 17.53 -14.28 -18.62
CA LEU A 665 18.41 -15.45 -18.66
C LEU A 665 19.25 -15.57 -17.38
N ARG A 666 19.80 -14.45 -16.88
CA ARG A 666 20.53 -14.41 -15.60
C ARG A 666 19.67 -14.88 -14.42
N ARG A 667 18.39 -14.50 -14.37
CA ARG A 667 17.47 -15.00 -13.33
C ARG A 667 17.34 -16.52 -13.35
N GLN A 668 17.30 -17.13 -14.54
CA GLN A 668 17.27 -18.58 -14.65
C GLN A 668 18.61 -19.22 -14.21
N GLU A 669 19.75 -18.59 -14.49
CA GLU A 669 21.05 -19.05 -13.99
C GLU A 669 21.10 -19.02 -12.47
N ILE A 670 20.66 -17.92 -11.84
CA ILE A 670 20.62 -17.78 -10.38
C ILE A 670 19.79 -18.90 -9.75
N ARG A 671 18.64 -19.26 -10.33
CA ARG A 671 17.82 -20.38 -9.83
C ARG A 671 18.54 -21.72 -9.90
N GLN A 672 19.31 -21.97 -10.96
CA GLN A 672 20.13 -23.18 -11.07
C GLN A 672 21.28 -23.18 -10.07
N GLU A 673 21.97 -22.06 -9.92
CA GLU A 673 23.07 -21.89 -8.96
C GLU A 673 22.62 -22.14 -7.52
N LEU A 674 21.41 -21.68 -7.17
CA LEU A 674 20.79 -21.89 -5.86
C LEU A 674 20.01 -23.22 -5.76
N GLN A 675 19.96 -24.02 -6.82
CA GLN A 675 19.22 -25.30 -6.88
C GLN A 675 17.74 -25.18 -6.50
N ILE A 676 17.11 -24.07 -6.88
CA ILE A 676 15.71 -23.76 -6.55
C ILE A 676 14.74 -24.42 -7.56
N ASP A 677 15.18 -24.65 -8.80
CA ASP A 677 14.35 -25.22 -9.88
C ASP A 677 14.09 -26.72 -9.67
N THR A 678 13.13 -27.06 -8.79
CA THR A 678 12.57 -28.42 -8.72
C THR A 678 11.50 -28.61 -9.79
N ALA A 679 11.23 -29.86 -10.19
CA ALA A 679 10.19 -30.17 -11.18
C ALA A 679 8.83 -29.57 -10.79
N GLU A 680 8.41 -29.73 -9.53
CA GLU A 680 7.18 -29.16 -9.00
C GLU A 680 7.14 -27.62 -9.12
N LYS A 681 8.26 -26.94 -8.86
CA LYS A 681 8.34 -25.48 -8.96
C LYS A 681 8.31 -25.00 -10.40
N LEU A 682 8.96 -25.73 -11.32
CA LEU A 682 8.91 -25.44 -12.76
C LEU A 682 7.51 -25.64 -13.32
N ASP A 683 6.82 -26.71 -12.92
CA ASP A 683 5.42 -26.95 -13.30
C ASP A 683 4.50 -25.85 -12.75
N ALA A 684 4.69 -25.47 -11.48
CA ALA A 684 3.94 -24.36 -10.87
C ALA A 684 4.22 -23.01 -11.56
N LEU A 685 5.44 -22.77 -12.02
CA LEU A 685 5.81 -21.58 -12.77
C LEU A 685 5.15 -21.55 -14.15
N ALA A 686 5.15 -22.68 -14.87
CA ALA A 686 4.45 -22.81 -16.15
C ALA A 686 2.95 -22.55 -16.02
N LEU A 687 2.30 -23.13 -15.00
CA LEU A 687 0.88 -22.88 -14.70
C LEU A 687 0.60 -21.39 -14.42
N ARG A 688 1.50 -20.69 -13.73
CA ARG A 688 1.37 -19.24 -13.47
C ARG A 688 1.49 -18.42 -14.74
N TYR A 689 2.41 -18.78 -15.65
CA TYR A 689 2.51 -18.10 -16.94
C TYR A 689 1.23 -18.24 -17.76
N GLU A 690 0.66 -19.45 -17.81
CA GLU A 690 -0.62 -19.70 -18.47
C GLU A 690 -1.76 -18.89 -17.84
N GLN A 691 -1.81 -18.84 -16.50
CA GLN A 691 -2.83 -18.09 -15.78
C GLN A 691 -2.76 -16.60 -16.10
N VAL A 692 -1.56 -16.00 -16.08
CA VAL A 692 -1.37 -14.58 -16.40
C VAL A 692 -1.75 -14.27 -17.84
N LEU A 693 -1.36 -15.10 -18.81
CA LEU A 693 -1.74 -14.90 -20.20
C LEU A 693 -3.26 -15.04 -20.40
N ARG A 694 -3.90 -16.00 -19.74
CA ARG A 694 -5.36 -16.18 -19.79
C ARG A 694 -6.11 -14.99 -19.22
N VAL A 695 -5.64 -14.45 -18.09
CA VAL A 695 -6.26 -13.28 -17.46
C VAL A 695 -6.06 -12.05 -18.34
N PHE A 696 -4.86 -11.86 -18.88
CA PHE A 696 -4.58 -10.80 -19.86
C PHE A 696 -5.51 -10.88 -21.08
N ASP A 697 -5.64 -12.06 -21.69
CA ASP A 697 -6.50 -12.29 -22.87
C ASP A 697 -7.97 -12.02 -22.55
N SER A 698 -8.45 -12.48 -21.39
CA SER A 698 -9.83 -12.21 -20.93
C SER A 698 -10.09 -10.73 -20.70
N THR A 699 -9.10 -9.96 -20.22
CA THR A 699 -9.25 -8.52 -19.96
C THR A 699 -9.24 -7.74 -21.26
N MET A 700 -8.29 -8.01 -22.16
CA MET A 700 -8.22 -7.32 -23.45
C MET A 700 -9.46 -7.60 -24.32
N GLY A 701 -9.93 -8.85 -24.35
CA GLY A 701 -11.14 -9.20 -25.11
C GLY A 701 -12.43 -8.50 -24.62
N LYS A 702 -12.49 -8.09 -23.34
CA LYS A 702 -13.62 -7.28 -22.83
C LYS A 702 -13.54 -5.84 -23.30
N LEU A 703 -12.34 -5.25 -23.26
CA LEU A 703 -12.13 -3.87 -23.70
C LEU A 703 -12.44 -3.72 -25.19
N ASP A 704 -12.07 -4.71 -26.01
CA ASP A 704 -12.40 -4.72 -27.44
C ASP A 704 -13.92 -4.78 -27.67
N ALA A 705 -14.66 -5.54 -26.83
CA ALA A 705 -16.12 -5.63 -26.91
C ALA A 705 -16.82 -4.33 -26.47
N GLU A 706 -16.37 -3.72 -25.36
CA GLU A 706 -16.90 -2.44 -24.87
C GLU A 706 -16.67 -1.30 -25.88
N GLN A 707 -15.51 -1.26 -26.52
CA GLN A 707 -15.22 -0.28 -27.59
C GLN A 707 -16.05 -0.50 -28.86
N ALA A 708 -16.38 -1.76 -29.18
CA ALA A 708 -17.23 -2.08 -30.32
C ALA A 708 -18.71 -1.70 -30.07
N ASP A 709 -19.20 -1.87 -28.84
CA ASP A 709 -20.55 -1.46 -28.45
C ASP A 709 -20.71 0.06 -28.44
N ASP A 710 -19.72 0.80 -27.92
CA ASP A 710 -19.72 2.27 -27.97
C ASP A 710 -19.71 2.79 -29.42
N GLN A 711 -18.95 2.16 -30.32
CA GLN A 711 -18.95 2.54 -31.74
C GLN A 711 -20.27 2.22 -32.47
N GLN A 712 -21.03 1.23 -32.02
CA GLN A 712 -22.38 0.96 -32.56
C GLN A 712 -23.41 1.97 -32.06
N ILE A 713 -23.30 2.43 -30.82
CA ILE A 713 -24.24 3.42 -30.24
C ILE A 713 -24.11 4.80 -30.91
N TYR A 714 -22.91 5.18 -31.37
CA TYR A 714 -22.70 6.42 -32.14
C TYR A 714 -22.89 6.28 -33.67
N ALA A 715 -23.21 5.08 -34.16
CA ALA A 715 -23.46 4.81 -35.58
C ALA A 715 -24.96 4.69 -35.94
N VAL A 716 -25.87 4.98 -34.99
CA VAL A 716 -27.34 4.97 -35.17
C VAL A 716 -27.89 6.39 -35.25
#